data_AF-A0AA36N788-F1
#
_entry.id   AF-A0AA36N788-F1
#
_cell.length_a   1.000
_cell.length_b   1.000
_cell.length_c   1.000
_cell.angle_alpha   90.00
_cell.angle_beta   90.00
_cell.angle_gamma   90.00
#
_symmetry.space_group_name_H-M   'P 1'
#
loop_
_entity.id
_entity.type
_entity.pdbx_description
1 polymer ?
#
loop_
_entity_poly.entity_id
_entity_poly.type
_entity_poly.pdbx_seq_one_letter_code
_entity_poly.pdbx_strand_id
1 'polypeptide(L)'
;VCLIPFVSSLLRGARRHPRAAMGTAASRFGGSRGRLLALLGDSTIDNGRWVAQGEPSVTDQVSALEPCVMCARDGAMIAAIAGQLPTAPAEATHFVVSVGGNDATGATTTVLGGQVNSAEEALCRLHTFAQAFEVEFAAAMQHVVRSIGDRHLVICSCYNPCFAPFDVQTVQQGPANLAMALLADAVLRVATRLRVPVIDLRRVMTEVEDFANPIEPSSRGGLKIAQAIVEVVRHHDFTAGTAVYPRDYPESELVRLAMPSAQQLANKGSSAAKRCCHPEVCCYRFIWRTLATLYSFDTCQQETGGSCHLFGCEDWRNAQCVQGKCMCRPDECVVMGECLPQSRADVEGAPAAASRGNFTALVLSGGGAKGAFELGVLEGICKNESLRHLRNWSMIVGTSIGALNAGALAQFPPHLQCTQRPAMTTKTGATELKEVPPGPPLPLALAGAVIQLSVMHYVWSTTSAGECLHAPLSCLLHPFQADAWGRTVIFVDLLALSTWAYSLHSVPHTGTSDPSIVDRLWSIMPWLYTWHWFLSSCWSGQANGRLLLMALLATMWGVRLTYNFYIKGGFSGGEDYRWAVVRRWYPGWQWEVFNLVFICCFQQVAVMAFTVPAVAALQSTAPLQVADLLSAALFVALFIGETVADKQMFEFQTEKYRRKAAGEPLKEYTDGFIQSGLWAYSRHPNYFCEVSMWWVFYLFSIPASGKVFNWTIWGAIFLSGLFVIPGASLDITEALSTSKYPEYAKYQQRVSKFFPLPSASASARAPQLATAKAQPLLAEA
;
A
#
# COMPACT_ATOMS: atom_id res chain seq x y z
N VAL A 1 26.66 29.81 -43.32
CA VAL A 1 26.14 30.66 -42.23
C VAL A 1 26.31 29.86 -40.94
N CYS A 2 27.48 29.87 -40.30
CA CYS A 2 28.03 30.93 -39.43
C CYS A 2 27.48 30.79 -37.98
N LEU A 3 28.29 30.70 -36.91
CA LEU A 3 29.75 30.87 -36.79
C LEU A 3 30.39 30.02 -35.68
N ILE A 4 31.65 29.64 -35.90
CA ILE A 4 32.64 29.07 -34.95
C ILE A 4 33.63 30.21 -34.64
N PRO A 5 34.11 30.42 -33.38
CA PRO A 5 35.53 30.08 -33.05
C PRO A 5 35.83 29.84 -31.54
N PHE A 6 37.05 29.58 -31.05
CA PHE A 6 38.40 29.50 -31.69
C PHE A 6 39.22 28.31 -31.12
N VAL A 7 40.37 27.99 -31.71
CA VAL A 7 41.20 26.78 -31.47
C VAL A 7 42.68 27.09 -31.18
N SER A 8 43.30 26.30 -30.28
CA SER A 8 44.74 26.03 -30.11
C SER A 8 45.71 27.14 -29.63
N SER A 9 46.65 26.75 -28.76
CA SER A 9 48.07 27.16 -28.88
C SER A 9 49.03 26.13 -28.24
N LEU A 10 50.28 26.12 -28.72
CA LEU A 10 51.25 25.03 -28.58
C LEU A 10 52.03 24.99 -27.25
N LEU A 11 52.34 23.74 -26.84
CA LEU A 11 53.62 23.23 -26.35
C LEU A 11 54.70 24.26 -25.90
N ARG A 12 54.92 24.34 -24.58
CA ARG A 12 56.20 24.65 -23.92
C ARG A 12 56.18 24.05 -22.50
N GLY A 13 57.27 23.51 -21.92
CA GLY A 13 58.62 23.40 -22.50
C GLY A 13 59.77 23.03 -21.55
N ALA A 14 59.56 22.46 -20.35
CA ALA A 14 60.61 21.98 -19.44
C ALA A 14 60.11 20.73 -18.68
N ARG A 15 60.78 19.56 -18.56
CA ARG A 15 62.19 19.11 -18.42
C ARG A 15 62.81 19.26 -17.01
N ARG A 16 63.20 18.09 -16.46
CA ARG A 16 64.14 17.82 -15.33
C ARG A 16 63.58 18.11 -13.91
N HIS A 17 63.94 17.37 -12.85
CA HIS A 17 64.77 16.15 -12.68
C HIS A 17 64.25 15.28 -11.49
N PRO A 18 64.72 14.03 -11.30
CA PRO A 18 64.26 13.11 -10.23
C PRO A 18 65.20 13.08 -9.00
N ARG A 19 64.83 12.22 -8.01
CA ARG A 19 65.42 12.02 -6.65
C ARG A 19 64.84 13.00 -5.59
N ALA A 20 64.81 12.67 -4.30
CA ALA A 20 65.50 11.57 -3.58
C ALA A 20 64.59 10.82 -2.58
N ALA A 21 65.09 9.70 -2.05
CA ALA A 21 64.45 8.94 -0.97
C ALA A 21 65.22 9.11 0.35
N MET A 22 64.50 9.47 1.42
CA MET A 22 64.88 9.45 2.84
C MET A 22 63.63 9.89 3.65
N GLY A 23 63.30 9.36 4.82
CA GLY A 23 63.86 8.19 5.51
C GLY A 23 63.23 8.02 6.91
N THR A 24 62.81 6.79 7.24
CA THR A 24 62.59 6.25 8.61
C THR A 24 61.92 7.14 9.68
N ALA A 25 60.67 6.83 10.02
CA ALA A 25 60.04 7.17 11.31
C ALA A 25 59.36 5.96 11.98
N ALA A 26 59.96 4.77 11.87
CA ALA A 26 59.42 3.55 12.47
C ALA A 26 59.77 3.45 13.96
N SER A 27 58.87 3.89 14.85
CA SER A 27 58.63 3.28 16.17
C SER A 27 57.56 4.02 16.99
N ARG A 28 56.45 3.34 17.31
CA ARG A 28 55.71 3.36 18.61
C ARG A 28 54.33 2.65 18.61
N PHE A 29 54.18 1.57 17.87
CA PHE A 29 53.11 0.59 18.13
C PHE A 29 53.72 -0.80 18.31
N GLY A 30 53.79 -1.26 19.56
CA GLY A 30 54.13 -2.64 19.90
C GLY A 30 52.90 -3.32 20.52
N GLY A 31 52.66 -4.59 20.19
CA GLY A 31 51.68 -5.40 20.93
C GLY A 31 50.72 -6.28 20.12
N SER A 32 50.70 -6.23 18.78
CA SER A 32 49.95 -7.21 17.97
C SER A 32 50.67 -7.54 16.66
N ARG A 33 50.51 -8.77 16.16
CA ARG A 33 50.91 -9.12 14.79
C ARG A 33 50.15 -8.21 13.83
N GLY A 34 50.88 -7.56 12.91
CA GLY A 34 50.35 -6.46 12.11
C GLY A 34 49.14 -6.86 11.29
N ARG A 35 48.02 -6.16 11.50
CA ARG A 35 46.87 -6.20 10.61
C ARG A 35 47.17 -5.31 9.40
N LEU A 36 46.69 -5.69 8.23
CA LEU A 36 46.74 -4.88 7.01
C LEU A 36 45.41 -5.03 6.28
N LEU A 37 44.79 -3.89 6.01
CA LEU A 37 43.41 -3.78 5.56
C LEU A 37 43.39 -3.44 4.06
N ALA A 38 42.79 -4.29 3.24
CA ALA A 38 42.41 -3.92 1.88
C ALA A 38 41.00 -3.30 1.91
N LEU A 39 40.88 -2.04 1.50
CA LEU A 39 39.60 -1.30 1.50
C LEU A 39 39.04 -1.27 0.07
N LEU A 40 38.03 -2.09 -0.21
CA LEU A 40 37.34 -2.21 -1.50
C LEU A 40 35.96 -1.54 -1.42
N GLY A 41 35.47 -1.00 -2.52
CA GLY A 41 34.18 -0.34 -2.54
C GLY A 41 34.02 0.78 -3.56
N ASP A 42 33.02 1.61 -3.29
CA ASP A 42 32.67 2.82 -4.02
C ASP A 42 33.19 4.10 -3.31
N SER A 43 32.57 5.23 -3.62
CA SER A 43 32.84 6.55 -3.06
C SER A 43 32.66 6.62 -1.54
N THR A 44 32.01 5.64 -0.91
CA THR A 44 31.96 5.47 0.55
C THR A 44 33.38 5.38 1.16
N ILE A 45 34.35 4.86 0.41
CA ILE A 45 35.75 4.68 0.83
C ILE A 45 36.68 5.58 0.01
N ASP A 46 36.45 5.71 -1.30
CA ASP A 46 37.17 6.63 -2.19
C ASP A 46 36.56 8.06 -2.14
N ASN A 47 36.26 8.57 -0.93
CA ASN A 47 35.60 9.87 -0.75
C ASN A 47 36.54 11.08 -0.89
N GLY A 48 37.82 10.86 -1.25
CA GLY A 48 38.86 11.89 -1.24
C GLY A 48 38.62 13.08 -2.17
N ARG A 49 37.73 12.94 -3.17
CA ARG A 49 37.30 14.03 -4.05
C ARG A 49 36.10 14.85 -3.54
N TRP A 50 35.47 14.41 -2.44
CA TRP A 50 34.26 15.01 -1.88
C TRP A 50 34.47 15.72 -0.54
N VAL A 51 35.50 15.32 0.24
CA VAL A 51 35.91 16.04 1.45
C VAL A 51 36.44 17.44 1.12
N ALA A 52 36.38 18.38 2.07
CA ALA A 52 36.88 19.72 1.83
C ALA A 52 38.41 19.76 1.65
N GLN A 53 38.93 20.75 0.92
CA GLN A 53 40.34 20.80 0.56
C GLN A 53 41.25 20.86 1.80
N GLY A 54 41.96 19.76 2.07
CA GLY A 54 42.85 19.61 3.23
C GLY A 54 42.27 18.81 4.40
N GLU A 55 41.01 18.38 4.32
CA GLU A 55 40.44 17.40 5.23
C GLU A 55 40.80 15.96 4.81
N PRO A 56 40.96 15.01 5.76
CA PRO A 56 41.30 13.63 5.44
C PRO A 56 40.10 12.79 4.97
N SER A 57 40.35 11.91 3.98
CA SER A 57 39.39 10.92 3.47
C SER A 57 39.12 9.78 4.46
N VAL A 58 38.16 8.87 4.15
CA VAL A 58 37.95 7.64 4.93
C VAL A 58 39.23 6.81 4.98
N THR A 59 39.91 6.67 3.83
CA THR A 59 41.19 5.92 3.72
C THR A 59 42.28 6.54 4.58
N ASP A 60 42.47 7.86 4.54
CA ASP A 60 43.46 8.54 5.38
C ASP A 60 43.20 8.27 6.86
N GLN A 61 41.94 8.32 7.27
CA GLN A 61 41.51 8.14 8.65
C GLN A 61 41.57 6.67 9.12
N VAL A 62 41.39 5.69 8.23
CA VAL A 62 41.74 4.29 8.55
C VAL A 62 43.25 4.16 8.70
N SER A 63 44.05 4.72 7.77
CA SER A 63 45.51 4.59 7.75
C SER A 63 46.20 5.15 9.00
N ALA A 64 45.59 6.18 9.62
CA ALA A 64 46.03 6.78 10.87
C ALA A 64 45.77 5.89 12.11
N LEU A 65 44.96 4.84 11.97
CA LEU A 65 44.53 3.95 13.04
C LEU A 65 45.03 2.50 12.88
N GLU A 66 44.99 1.94 11.67
CA GLU A 66 45.53 0.63 11.30
C GLU A 66 46.12 0.69 9.87
N PRO A 67 47.18 -0.07 9.53
CA PRO A 67 47.72 -0.10 8.18
C PRO A 67 46.65 -0.52 7.14
N CYS A 68 46.50 0.26 6.06
CA CYS A 68 45.54 -0.06 5.00
C CYS A 68 46.01 0.33 3.59
N VAL A 69 45.39 -0.28 2.57
CA VAL A 69 45.53 0.06 1.15
C VAL A 69 44.15 0.23 0.53
N MET A 70 43.92 1.37 -0.13
CA MET A 70 42.68 1.63 -0.86
C MET A 70 42.70 0.92 -2.22
N CYS A 71 41.72 0.05 -2.42
CA CYS A 71 41.41 -0.66 -3.66
C CYS A 71 40.07 -0.16 -4.25
N ALA A 72 39.25 0.48 -3.42
CA ALA A 72 38.01 1.17 -3.77
C ALA A 72 38.19 2.17 -4.91
N ARG A 73 37.11 2.43 -5.64
CA ARG A 73 37.06 3.40 -6.73
C ARG A 73 35.69 4.07 -6.74
N ASP A 74 35.68 5.39 -6.78
CA ASP A 74 34.45 6.17 -6.89
C ASP A 74 33.64 5.77 -8.16
N GLY A 75 32.31 5.76 -8.04
CA GLY A 75 31.38 5.30 -9.08
C GLY A 75 31.29 3.78 -9.22
N ALA A 76 31.98 2.99 -8.39
CA ALA A 76 31.87 1.53 -8.44
C ALA A 76 30.45 1.03 -8.13
N MET A 77 29.97 0.13 -8.98
CA MET A 77 28.82 -0.75 -8.74
C MET A 77 29.33 -2.15 -8.33
N ILE A 78 28.46 -3.07 -7.93
CA ILE A 78 28.83 -4.42 -7.46
C ILE A 78 29.83 -5.12 -8.39
N ALA A 79 29.58 -5.07 -9.69
CA ALA A 79 30.39 -5.72 -10.72
C ALA A 79 31.88 -5.29 -10.71
N ALA A 80 32.20 -4.09 -10.20
CA ALA A 80 33.56 -3.58 -10.16
C ALA A 80 34.43 -4.22 -9.05
N ILE A 81 33.85 -4.82 -8.01
CA ILE A 81 34.61 -5.36 -6.86
C ILE A 81 35.60 -6.45 -7.26
N ALA A 82 35.23 -7.32 -8.21
CA ALA A 82 36.12 -8.34 -8.75
C ALA A 82 37.39 -7.74 -9.39
N GLY A 83 37.31 -6.54 -9.98
CA GLY A 83 38.45 -5.79 -10.52
C GLY A 83 39.26 -5.02 -9.48
N GLN A 84 38.81 -4.94 -8.23
CA GLN A 84 39.51 -4.30 -7.11
C GLN A 84 40.31 -5.32 -6.27
N LEU A 85 39.86 -6.58 -6.18
CA LEU A 85 40.57 -7.64 -5.47
C LEU A 85 42.05 -7.80 -5.88
N PRO A 86 42.43 -7.76 -7.18
CA PRO A 86 43.83 -7.89 -7.59
C PRO A 86 44.72 -6.68 -7.24
N THR A 87 44.14 -5.56 -6.79
CA THR A 87 44.90 -4.39 -6.32
C THR A 87 45.19 -4.42 -4.81
N ALA A 88 44.63 -5.39 -4.08
CA ALA A 88 44.96 -5.61 -2.68
C ALA A 88 46.39 -6.23 -2.54
N PRO A 89 47.18 -5.80 -1.55
CA PRO A 89 48.49 -6.40 -1.30
C PRO A 89 48.34 -7.86 -0.84
N ALA A 90 49.28 -8.72 -1.21
CA ALA A 90 49.22 -10.15 -0.91
C ALA A 90 49.24 -10.43 0.62
N GLU A 91 49.96 -9.57 1.34
CA GLU A 91 50.09 -9.50 2.79
C GLU A 91 48.88 -8.87 3.51
N ALA A 92 47.82 -8.47 2.80
CA ALA A 92 46.55 -8.09 3.43
C ALA A 92 46.03 -9.26 4.28
N THR A 93 45.55 -8.97 5.49
CA THR A 93 44.98 -9.95 6.43
C THR A 93 43.49 -9.75 6.64
N HIS A 94 43.01 -8.52 6.41
CA HIS A 94 41.61 -8.12 6.53
C HIS A 94 41.18 -7.41 5.24
N PHE A 95 39.98 -7.70 4.78
CA PHE A 95 39.35 -7.09 3.62
C PHE A 95 38.06 -6.40 4.09
N VAL A 96 37.82 -5.19 3.60
CA VAL A 96 36.64 -4.39 3.92
C VAL A 96 35.95 -4.03 2.63
N VAL A 97 34.65 -4.30 2.49
CA VAL A 97 33.88 -3.99 1.28
C VAL A 97 32.72 -3.05 1.60
N SER A 98 32.61 -1.93 0.88
CA SER A 98 31.43 -1.05 0.90
C SER A 98 30.99 -0.72 -0.52
N VAL A 99 29.89 -1.32 -0.99
CA VAL A 99 29.36 -1.09 -2.34
C VAL A 99 27.84 -1.28 -2.38
N GLY A 100 27.18 -0.57 -3.30
CA GLY A 100 25.74 -0.70 -3.57
C GLY A 100 25.03 0.65 -3.73
N GLY A 101 25.68 1.76 -3.36
CA GLY A 101 25.07 3.09 -3.42
C GLY A 101 24.82 3.58 -4.86
N ASN A 102 25.75 3.25 -5.76
CA ASN A 102 25.61 3.55 -7.19
C ASN A 102 24.52 2.69 -7.86
N ASP A 103 24.43 1.41 -7.47
CA ASP A 103 23.44 0.44 -7.93
C ASP A 103 22.02 0.89 -7.55
N ALA A 104 21.81 1.35 -6.30
CA ALA A 104 20.58 2.00 -5.86
C ALA A 104 20.27 3.28 -6.66
N THR A 105 21.28 4.12 -6.88
CA THR A 105 21.11 5.40 -7.58
C THR A 105 20.65 5.19 -9.02
N GLY A 106 21.23 4.24 -9.76
CA GLY A 106 20.78 3.86 -11.11
C GLY A 106 19.37 3.29 -11.16
N ALA A 107 18.90 2.65 -10.08
CA ALA A 107 17.54 2.12 -9.99
C ALA A 107 16.47 3.20 -9.77
N THR A 108 16.84 4.37 -9.22
CA THR A 108 15.87 5.47 -8.97
C THR A 108 15.18 5.96 -10.24
N THR A 109 15.89 5.93 -11.38
CA THR A 109 15.35 6.33 -12.69
C THR A 109 14.75 5.15 -13.46
N THR A 110 15.37 3.97 -13.41
CA THR A 110 15.01 2.82 -14.27
C THR A 110 13.90 1.94 -13.70
N VAL A 111 13.90 1.71 -12.38
CA VAL A 111 12.91 0.88 -11.68
C VAL A 111 11.79 1.75 -11.10
N LEU A 112 12.17 2.87 -10.47
CA LEU A 112 11.28 3.73 -9.69
C LEU A 112 10.74 4.96 -10.43
N GLY A 113 11.34 5.35 -11.56
CA GLY A 113 10.92 6.50 -12.37
C GLY A 113 9.83 6.20 -13.40
N GLY A 114 9.56 4.92 -13.69
CA GLY A 114 8.61 4.50 -14.72
C GLY A 114 7.16 4.45 -14.22
N GLN A 115 6.21 4.84 -15.07
CA GLN A 115 4.78 4.64 -14.79
C GLN A 115 4.42 3.14 -14.65
N VAL A 116 3.37 2.89 -13.86
CA VAL A 116 2.82 1.58 -13.49
C VAL A 116 1.30 1.66 -13.51
N ASN A 117 0.65 0.55 -13.85
CA ASN A 117 -0.80 0.45 -14.01
C ASN A 117 -1.50 0.01 -12.71
N SER A 118 -0.76 -0.57 -11.77
CA SER A 118 -1.25 -0.97 -10.45
C SER A 118 -0.17 -0.86 -9.37
N ALA A 119 -0.60 -0.84 -8.10
CA ALA A 119 0.32 -0.92 -6.97
C ALA A 119 1.03 -2.29 -6.87
N GLU A 120 0.40 -3.35 -7.39
CA GLU A 120 1.02 -4.67 -7.51
C GLU A 120 2.19 -4.65 -8.50
N GLU A 121 2.02 -4.00 -9.67
CA GLU A 121 3.12 -3.83 -10.65
C GLU A 121 4.31 -3.10 -10.03
N ALA A 122 4.06 -2.05 -9.23
CA ALA A 122 5.11 -1.34 -8.49
C ALA A 122 5.84 -2.23 -7.47
N LEU A 123 5.09 -3.03 -6.69
CA LEU A 123 5.65 -3.94 -5.69
C LEU A 123 6.43 -5.10 -6.34
N CYS A 124 5.96 -5.62 -7.48
CA CYS A 124 6.67 -6.63 -8.26
C CYS A 124 7.98 -6.07 -8.84
N ARG A 125 7.97 -4.88 -9.45
CA ARG A 125 9.21 -4.23 -9.92
C ARG A 125 10.21 -4.01 -8.78
N LEU A 126 9.76 -3.56 -7.61
CA LEU A 126 10.59 -3.41 -6.40
C LEU A 126 11.15 -4.74 -5.90
N HIS A 127 10.33 -5.80 -5.88
CA HIS A 127 10.75 -7.13 -5.47
C HIS A 127 11.82 -7.70 -6.41
N THR A 128 11.58 -7.66 -7.72
CA THR A 128 12.54 -8.12 -8.74
C THR A 128 13.86 -7.36 -8.67
N PHE A 129 13.82 -6.03 -8.48
CA PHE A 129 15.03 -5.23 -8.30
C PHE A 129 15.84 -5.63 -7.06
N ALA A 130 15.20 -5.68 -5.89
CA ALA A 130 15.87 -6.06 -4.65
C ALA A 130 16.42 -7.50 -4.69
N GLN A 131 15.70 -8.41 -5.37
CA GLN A 131 16.12 -9.80 -5.54
C GLN A 131 17.29 -9.94 -6.53
N ALA A 132 17.31 -9.17 -7.63
CA ALA A 132 18.43 -9.14 -8.57
C ALA A 132 19.71 -8.62 -7.90
N PHE A 133 19.63 -7.47 -7.21
CA PHE A 133 20.75 -6.96 -6.41
C PHE A 133 21.22 -7.96 -5.35
N GLU A 134 20.30 -8.64 -4.66
CA GLU A 134 20.69 -9.65 -3.65
C GLU A 134 21.43 -10.85 -4.27
N VAL A 135 21.10 -11.25 -5.50
CA VAL A 135 21.82 -12.30 -6.23
C VAL A 135 23.20 -11.81 -6.70
N GLU A 136 23.29 -10.62 -7.29
CA GLU A 136 24.55 -10.03 -7.76
C GLU A 136 25.52 -9.77 -6.61
N PHE A 137 25.04 -9.16 -5.52
CA PHE A 137 25.83 -8.90 -4.32
C PHE A 137 26.26 -10.22 -3.64
N ALA A 138 25.39 -11.24 -3.62
CA ALA A 138 25.76 -12.57 -3.13
C ALA A 138 26.87 -13.22 -3.97
N ALA A 139 26.80 -13.13 -5.30
CA ALA A 139 27.83 -13.68 -6.19
C ALA A 139 29.17 -12.94 -6.02
N ALA A 140 29.16 -11.60 -5.98
CA ALA A 140 30.35 -10.80 -5.77
C ALA A 140 31.01 -11.07 -4.41
N MET A 141 30.24 -11.14 -3.32
CA MET A 141 30.81 -11.39 -1.99
C MET A 141 31.28 -12.83 -1.82
N GLN A 142 30.64 -13.82 -2.47
CA GLN A 142 31.19 -15.18 -2.55
C GLN A 142 32.53 -15.23 -3.32
N HIS A 143 32.68 -14.42 -4.37
CA HIS A 143 33.94 -14.31 -5.11
C HIS A 143 35.04 -13.63 -4.27
N VAL A 144 34.69 -12.61 -3.46
CA VAL A 144 35.59 -12.04 -2.45
C VAL A 144 36.05 -13.12 -1.47
N VAL A 145 35.13 -13.84 -0.82
CA VAL A 145 35.46 -14.91 0.16
C VAL A 145 36.37 -15.98 -0.48
N ARG A 146 36.04 -16.49 -1.67
CA ARG A 146 36.86 -17.45 -2.41
C ARG A 146 38.27 -16.91 -2.74
N SER A 147 38.39 -15.63 -3.06
CA SER A 147 39.67 -15.01 -3.45
C SER A 147 40.57 -14.68 -2.25
N ILE A 148 39.98 -14.38 -1.09
CA ILE A 148 40.76 -14.08 0.12
C ILE A 148 41.13 -15.34 0.91
N GLY A 149 40.35 -16.43 0.83
CA GLY A 149 40.60 -17.66 1.59
C GLY A 149 40.42 -17.45 3.10
N ASP A 150 41.32 -17.99 3.93
CA ASP A 150 41.26 -17.91 5.40
C ASP A 150 41.42 -16.49 5.99
N ARG A 151 41.53 -15.45 5.14
CA ARG A 151 41.66 -14.05 5.54
C ARG A 151 40.28 -13.44 5.84
N HIS A 152 40.28 -12.43 6.68
CA HIS A 152 39.05 -11.93 7.30
C HIS A 152 38.32 -10.92 6.40
N LEU A 153 37.00 -11.03 6.26
CA LEU A 153 36.15 -10.08 5.53
C LEU A 153 35.26 -9.30 6.49
N VAL A 154 35.09 -8.00 6.24
CA VAL A 154 34.09 -7.12 6.83
C VAL A 154 33.28 -6.50 5.70
N ILE A 155 31.95 -6.50 5.81
CA ILE A 155 31.06 -5.83 4.85
C ILE A 155 30.46 -4.58 5.48
N CYS A 156 30.26 -3.53 4.70
CA CYS A 156 29.51 -2.33 5.08
C CYS A 156 28.20 -2.28 4.29
N SER A 157 27.09 -1.93 4.93
CA SER A 157 25.81 -1.68 4.24
C SER A 157 25.79 -0.30 3.58
N CYS A 158 24.85 -0.08 2.65
CA CYS A 158 24.54 1.27 2.17
C CYS A 158 23.86 2.09 3.27
N TYR A 159 24.27 3.35 3.46
CA TYR A 159 23.56 4.30 4.33
C TYR A 159 22.38 4.98 3.61
N ASN A 160 21.54 5.68 4.36
CA ASN A 160 20.46 6.49 3.79
C ASN A 160 21.01 7.86 3.32
N PRO A 161 20.71 8.31 2.09
CA PRO A 161 21.17 9.61 1.59
C PRO A 161 20.49 10.81 2.27
N CYS A 162 21.27 11.84 2.57
CA CYS A 162 20.87 13.02 3.32
C CYS A 162 20.43 14.17 2.39
N PHE A 163 19.29 14.03 1.70
CA PHE A 163 18.85 15.01 0.68
C PHE A 163 18.34 16.36 1.21
N ALA A 164 18.01 16.48 2.49
CA ALA A 164 17.69 17.76 3.13
C ALA A 164 18.84 18.15 4.07
N PRO A 165 19.38 19.38 4.00
CA PRO A 165 18.83 20.59 3.38
C PRO A 165 19.34 20.92 1.95
N PHE A 166 19.96 19.99 1.23
CA PHE A 166 20.83 20.28 0.07
C PHE A 166 20.13 20.49 -1.30
N ASP A 167 18.81 20.61 -1.36
CA ASP A 167 18.01 21.03 -2.54
C ASP A 167 18.31 20.34 -3.89
N VAL A 168 18.63 19.05 -3.87
CA VAL A 168 18.93 18.26 -5.08
C VAL A 168 17.63 17.91 -5.85
N GLN A 169 17.33 18.68 -6.88
CA GLN A 169 16.10 18.54 -7.68
C GLN A 169 16.05 17.30 -8.60
N THR A 170 17.17 16.61 -8.81
CA THR A 170 17.29 15.50 -9.78
C THR A 170 16.87 14.12 -9.25
N VAL A 171 16.76 13.94 -7.93
CA VAL A 171 16.40 12.65 -7.30
C VAL A 171 15.35 12.87 -6.22
N GLN A 172 14.19 12.21 -6.32
CA GLN A 172 13.17 12.29 -5.28
C GLN A 172 13.61 11.52 -4.03
N GLN A 173 13.55 12.19 -2.88
CA GLN A 173 14.08 11.69 -1.61
C GLN A 173 13.43 10.38 -1.14
N GLY A 174 12.11 10.23 -1.35
CA GLY A 174 11.35 9.05 -0.94
C GLY A 174 11.76 7.77 -1.69
N PRO A 175 11.66 7.73 -3.03
CA PRO A 175 12.09 6.59 -3.84
C PRO A 175 13.55 6.16 -3.59
N ALA A 176 14.48 7.12 -3.46
CA ALA A 176 15.88 6.81 -3.19
C ALA A 176 16.10 6.17 -1.80
N ASN A 177 15.46 6.69 -0.75
CA ASN A 177 15.51 6.07 0.58
C ASN A 177 14.84 4.68 0.61
N LEU A 178 13.78 4.46 -0.17
CA LEU A 178 13.15 3.15 -0.31
C LEU A 178 14.08 2.13 -0.99
N ALA A 179 14.77 2.52 -2.07
CA ALA A 179 15.77 1.68 -2.72
C ALA A 179 16.90 1.31 -1.76
N MET A 180 17.52 2.30 -1.10
CA MET A 180 18.61 2.08 -0.14
C MET A 180 18.20 1.20 1.04
N ALA A 181 16.97 1.32 1.54
CA ALA A 181 16.45 0.44 2.60
C ALA A 181 16.37 -1.03 2.17
N LEU A 182 15.93 -1.29 0.93
CA LEU A 182 15.87 -2.64 0.35
C LEU A 182 17.27 -3.21 0.07
N LEU A 183 18.20 -2.39 -0.45
CA LEU A 183 19.56 -2.85 -0.75
C LEU A 183 20.37 -3.09 0.53
N ALA A 184 20.26 -2.22 1.53
CA ALA A 184 20.94 -2.44 2.82
C ALA A 184 20.40 -3.69 3.56
N ASP A 185 19.11 -4.02 3.40
CA ASP A 185 18.53 -5.29 3.89
C ASP A 185 19.04 -6.51 3.10
N ALA A 186 19.22 -6.39 1.78
CA ALA A 186 19.88 -7.41 0.96
C ALA A 186 21.37 -7.59 1.33
N VAL A 187 22.14 -6.51 1.54
CA VAL A 187 23.53 -6.57 2.04
C VAL A 187 23.59 -7.22 3.42
N LEU A 188 22.71 -6.80 4.34
CA LEU A 188 22.61 -7.40 5.67
C LEU A 188 22.27 -8.89 5.60
N ARG A 189 21.41 -9.33 4.67
CA ARG A 189 21.19 -10.75 4.37
C ARG A 189 22.42 -11.41 3.77
N VAL A 190 23.15 -10.81 2.84
CA VAL A 190 24.31 -11.48 2.20
C VAL A 190 25.51 -11.64 3.14
N ALA A 191 25.86 -10.60 3.91
CA ALA A 191 27.00 -10.67 4.84
C ALA A 191 26.77 -11.71 5.94
N THR A 192 25.59 -11.64 6.54
CA THR A 192 24.91 -12.73 7.27
C THR A 192 25.05 -14.08 6.59
N ARG A 193 24.71 -14.16 5.29
CA ARG A 193 24.63 -15.42 4.57
C ARG A 193 26.00 -16.06 4.37
N LEU A 194 27.06 -15.25 4.36
CA LEU A 194 28.46 -15.64 4.33
C LEU A 194 29.13 -15.76 5.71
N ARG A 195 28.37 -15.62 6.82
CA ARG A 195 28.87 -15.65 8.21
C ARG A 195 29.88 -14.55 8.59
N VAL A 196 30.08 -13.53 7.73
CA VAL A 196 31.04 -12.44 7.97
C VAL A 196 30.40 -11.30 8.78
N PRO A 197 31.18 -10.52 9.56
CA PRO A 197 30.68 -9.33 10.24
C PRO A 197 30.22 -8.25 9.26
N VAL A 198 29.21 -7.48 9.68
CA VAL A 198 28.66 -6.38 8.89
C VAL A 198 28.48 -5.11 9.70
N ILE A 199 28.97 -3.99 9.17
CA ILE A 199 28.78 -2.65 9.73
C ILE A 199 27.55 -2.05 9.05
N ASP A 200 26.50 -1.75 9.80
CA ASP A 200 25.31 -1.12 9.22
C ASP A 200 25.52 0.41 9.15
N LEU A 201 25.94 0.93 7.99
CA LEU A 201 26.29 2.35 7.85
C LEU A 201 25.10 3.28 8.07
N ARG A 202 23.85 2.79 7.98
CA ARG A 202 22.62 3.52 8.39
C ARG A 202 22.60 3.88 9.89
N ARG A 203 23.52 3.32 10.68
CA ARG A 203 23.74 3.61 12.11
C ARG A 203 25.11 4.23 12.40
N VAL A 204 25.88 4.50 11.36
CA VAL A 204 27.18 5.19 11.43
C VAL A 204 27.01 6.61 10.89
N MET A 205 26.37 6.72 9.73
CA MET A 205 25.97 7.96 9.07
C MET A 205 24.56 8.32 9.56
N THR A 206 24.47 9.22 10.53
CA THR A 206 23.22 9.57 11.26
C THR A 206 22.94 11.07 11.29
N GLU A 207 23.98 11.90 11.16
CA GLU A 207 23.91 13.35 11.28
C GLU A 207 24.05 14.01 9.90
N VAL A 208 23.47 15.20 9.71
CA VAL A 208 23.60 15.95 8.44
C VAL A 208 25.08 16.27 8.15
N GLU A 209 25.86 16.60 9.19
CA GLU A 209 27.29 16.88 9.06
C GLU A 209 28.17 15.64 8.77
N ASP A 210 27.62 14.42 8.78
CA ASP A 210 28.35 13.23 8.31
C ASP A 210 28.51 13.24 6.77
N PHE A 211 27.78 14.11 6.07
CA PHE A 211 27.68 14.16 4.61
C PHE A 211 28.37 15.41 4.03
N ALA A 212 29.19 15.25 2.99
CA ALA A 212 29.76 16.35 2.21
C ALA A 212 28.75 16.89 1.18
N ASN A 213 27.96 15.97 0.62
CA ASN A 213 26.76 16.21 -0.16
C ASN A 213 25.78 15.04 0.13
N PRO A 214 24.52 15.07 -0.31
CA PRO A 214 23.51 14.06 0.06
C PRO A 214 23.88 12.58 -0.11
N ILE A 215 24.84 12.25 -0.97
CA ILE A 215 25.23 10.87 -1.25
C ILE A 215 26.62 10.55 -0.66
N GLU A 216 27.49 11.54 -0.45
CA GLU A 216 28.93 11.31 -0.20
C GLU A 216 29.39 11.67 1.22
N PRO A 217 30.27 10.87 1.88
CA PRO A 217 30.69 11.14 3.25
C PRO A 217 31.58 12.39 3.38
N SER A 218 31.32 13.20 4.40
CA SER A 218 32.24 14.25 4.86
C SER A 218 33.46 13.64 5.55
N SER A 219 34.45 14.46 5.91
CA SER A 219 35.55 13.97 6.75
C SER A 219 35.07 13.50 8.13
N ARG A 220 34.01 14.10 8.69
CA ARG A 220 33.36 13.67 9.94
C ARG A 220 32.64 12.32 9.79
N GLY A 221 31.89 12.11 8.69
CA GLY A 221 31.30 10.80 8.39
C GLY A 221 32.38 9.74 8.16
N GLY A 222 33.42 10.10 7.42
CA GLY A 222 34.61 9.28 7.20
C GLY A 222 35.30 8.85 8.50
N LEU A 223 35.39 9.72 9.52
CA LEU A 223 35.90 9.36 10.85
C LEU A 223 35.07 8.25 11.50
N LYS A 224 33.73 8.37 11.43
CA LYS A 224 32.82 7.39 12.02
C LYS A 224 32.93 6.03 11.31
N ILE A 225 33.02 6.03 9.97
CA ILE A 225 33.23 4.84 9.13
C ILE A 225 34.58 4.20 9.46
N ALA A 226 35.67 4.96 9.39
CA ALA A 226 37.03 4.48 9.63
C ALA A 226 37.19 3.85 11.03
N GLN A 227 36.65 4.50 12.06
CA GLN A 227 36.67 3.95 13.40
C GLN A 227 35.77 2.72 13.56
N ALA A 228 34.62 2.63 12.87
CA ALA A 228 33.78 1.43 12.89
C ALA A 228 34.48 0.23 12.22
N ILE A 229 35.18 0.46 11.11
CA ILE A 229 36.02 -0.54 10.44
C ILE A 229 37.10 -1.06 11.41
N VAL A 230 37.83 -0.14 12.05
CA VAL A 230 38.91 -0.47 12.98
C VAL A 230 38.40 -1.18 14.23
N GLU A 231 37.22 -0.82 14.75
CA GLU A 231 36.57 -1.51 15.88
C GLU A 231 36.34 -3.00 15.57
N VAL A 232 35.71 -3.31 14.43
CA VAL A 232 35.45 -4.69 13.99
C VAL A 232 36.77 -5.44 13.79
N VAL A 233 37.71 -4.85 13.07
CA VAL A 233 39.02 -5.44 12.76
C VAL A 233 39.86 -5.69 14.03
N ARG A 234 39.68 -4.89 15.09
CA ARG A 234 40.38 -5.06 16.36
C ARG A 234 39.72 -6.05 17.32
N HIS A 235 38.39 -6.05 17.39
CA HIS A 235 37.64 -6.62 18.51
C HIS A 235 36.61 -7.69 18.12
N HIS A 236 36.35 -7.92 16.83
CA HIS A 236 35.56 -9.08 16.39
C HIS A 236 36.37 -10.37 16.50
N ASP A 237 35.74 -11.40 17.08
CA ASP A 237 36.16 -12.78 16.89
C ASP A 237 35.70 -13.27 15.51
N PHE A 238 36.60 -13.23 14.54
CA PHE A 238 36.38 -13.73 13.17
C PHE A 238 36.25 -15.26 13.08
N THR A 239 36.31 -16.00 14.18
CA THR A 239 35.94 -17.43 14.24
C THR A 239 34.47 -17.64 14.65
N ALA A 240 33.84 -16.61 15.21
CA ALA A 240 32.39 -16.58 15.43
C ALA A 240 31.63 -16.27 14.13
N GLY A 241 30.32 -16.54 14.11
CA GLY A 241 29.45 -16.13 13.00
C GLY A 241 29.11 -14.63 13.02
N THR A 242 28.48 -14.15 11.95
CA THR A 242 28.09 -12.74 11.75
C THR A 242 27.61 -12.03 13.00
N ALA A 243 28.33 -10.96 13.35
CA ALA A 243 27.82 -9.88 14.18
C ALA A 243 27.46 -8.69 13.29
N VAL A 244 26.29 -8.08 13.54
CA VAL A 244 25.98 -6.73 13.04
C VAL A 244 26.58 -5.73 14.01
N TYR A 245 27.34 -4.78 13.51
CA TYR A 245 27.98 -3.71 14.27
C TYR A 245 27.21 -2.40 14.14
N PRO A 246 26.33 -2.09 15.11
CA PRO A 246 25.85 -0.73 15.30
C PRO A 246 26.91 0.10 16.04
N ARG A 247 26.93 1.41 15.80
CA ARG A 247 27.78 2.33 16.58
C ARG A 247 26.93 3.41 17.22
N ASP A 248 26.27 3.05 18.32
CA ASP A 248 25.43 3.94 19.13
C ASP A 248 26.29 5.06 19.75
N TYR A 249 26.47 6.17 19.03
CA TYR A 249 26.98 7.42 19.63
C TYR A 249 25.90 8.06 20.51
N PRO A 250 26.28 8.67 21.66
CA PRO A 250 25.31 9.31 22.54
C PRO A 250 24.69 10.55 21.87
N GLU A 251 23.37 10.68 22.01
CA GLU A 251 22.54 11.69 21.35
C GLU A 251 22.70 13.13 21.93
N SER A 252 23.86 13.45 22.50
CA SER A 252 24.09 14.60 23.39
C SER A 252 24.63 15.86 22.71
N GLU A 253 25.01 15.81 21.43
CA GLU A 253 25.46 17.00 20.68
C GLU A 253 24.35 17.66 19.84
N LEU A 254 23.49 16.90 19.14
CA LEU A 254 22.31 17.43 18.43
C LEU A 254 21.48 18.37 19.34
N VAL A 255 21.21 17.93 20.57
CA VAL A 255 20.40 18.66 21.55
C VAL A 255 21.07 19.97 21.99
N ARG A 256 22.41 20.09 21.89
CA ARG A 256 23.14 21.33 22.22
C ARG A 256 23.12 22.33 21.07
N LEU A 257 23.16 21.90 19.82
CA LEU A 257 23.07 22.79 18.66
C LEU A 257 21.62 23.25 18.39
N ALA A 258 20.63 22.43 18.74
CA ALA A 258 19.21 22.77 18.59
C ALA A 258 18.64 23.73 19.66
N MET A 259 19.45 24.21 20.62
CA MET A 259 18.98 25.09 21.71
C MET A 259 19.84 26.36 21.87
N PRO A 260 19.36 27.53 21.40
CA PRO A 260 19.77 28.81 21.99
C PRO A 260 19.42 28.79 23.48
N SER A 261 20.36 29.16 24.35
CA SER A 261 20.17 29.01 25.79
C SER A 261 18.96 29.82 26.28
N ALA A 262 18.08 29.16 27.04
CA ALA A 262 16.80 29.73 27.49
C ALA A 262 16.94 30.97 28.41
N GLN A 263 18.16 31.35 28.79
CA GLN A 263 18.45 32.58 29.53
C GLN A 263 18.68 33.82 28.66
N GLN A 264 18.90 33.71 27.34
CA GLN A 264 19.07 34.88 26.48
C GLN A 264 17.76 35.46 25.91
N LEU A 265 16.71 34.64 25.76
CA LEU A 265 15.42 35.07 25.20
C LEU A 265 14.49 35.79 26.20
N ALA A 266 14.79 35.73 27.50
CA ALA A 266 13.99 36.40 28.54
C ALA A 266 14.13 37.95 28.53
N ASN A 267 15.23 38.49 27.98
CA ASN A 267 15.61 39.90 28.16
C ASN A 267 15.38 40.81 26.93
N LYS A 268 14.65 40.36 25.90
CA LYS A 268 14.30 41.20 24.74
C LYS A 268 12.83 41.03 24.33
N GLY A 269 11.94 41.69 25.08
CA GLY A 269 10.55 41.89 24.65
C GLY A 269 10.49 42.82 23.43
N SER A 270 10.28 42.24 22.24
CA SER A 270 9.95 42.97 21.00
C SER A 270 9.07 42.11 20.09
N SER A 271 8.02 42.70 19.54
CA SER A 271 6.81 41.99 19.09
C SER A 271 6.81 41.56 17.61
N ALA A 272 7.89 40.96 17.12
CA ALA A 272 8.05 40.62 15.71
C ALA A 272 7.79 39.14 15.34
N ALA A 273 8.00 38.19 16.25
CA ALA A 273 8.01 36.75 15.95
C ALA A 273 6.62 36.08 15.95
N LYS A 274 5.69 36.53 15.09
CA LYS A 274 4.39 35.87 14.86
C LYS A 274 4.11 35.60 13.37
N ARG A 275 4.80 34.59 12.82
CA ARG A 275 4.36 33.70 11.72
C ARG A 275 5.38 32.56 11.52
N CYS A 276 4.91 31.45 10.93
CA CYS A 276 5.68 30.27 10.51
C CYS A 276 6.35 29.42 11.61
N CYS A 277 5.67 28.34 12.03
CA CYS A 277 6.23 27.00 12.25
C CYS A 277 5.08 25.98 12.45
N HIS A 278 5.26 24.73 12.01
CA HIS A 278 4.26 23.63 12.09
C HIS A 278 4.93 22.37 12.68
N PRO A 279 4.23 21.48 13.42
CA PRO A 279 4.91 20.55 14.33
C PRO A 279 4.86 19.06 13.90
N GLU A 280 5.84 18.58 13.11
CA GLU A 280 5.91 17.15 12.70
C GLU A 280 7.26 16.43 13.01
N VAL A 281 8.23 17.10 13.67
CA VAL A 281 9.64 16.66 13.68
C VAL A 281 10.05 15.82 14.93
N CYS A 282 9.11 15.28 15.73
CA CYS A 282 9.42 14.76 17.08
C CYS A 282 9.39 13.22 17.29
N CYS A 283 9.10 12.38 16.27
CA CYS A 283 8.67 10.99 16.50
C CYS A 283 9.69 9.85 16.23
N TYR A 284 10.97 10.13 15.91
CA TYR A 284 11.86 9.12 15.29
C TYR A 284 12.71 8.21 16.20
N ARG A 285 12.51 8.22 17.53
CA ARG A 285 13.58 7.89 18.50
C ARG A 285 13.66 6.46 19.09
N PHE A 286 13.07 5.42 18.49
CA PHE A 286 12.84 4.15 19.25
C PHE A 286 13.14 2.78 18.60
N ILE A 287 13.41 2.66 17.29
CA ILE A 287 13.36 1.35 16.60
C ILE A 287 14.70 0.97 15.92
N TRP A 288 15.63 0.32 16.65
CA TRP A 288 16.90 -0.13 16.02
C TRP A 288 17.68 -1.33 16.63
N ARG A 289 17.42 -1.83 17.84
CA ARG A 289 18.45 -2.61 18.59
C ARG A 289 18.66 -4.13 18.31
N THR A 290 18.11 -4.76 17.25
CA THR A 290 18.23 -6.23 17.05
C THR A 290 18.10 -6.73 15.57
N LEU A 291 18.99 -7.65 15.08
CA LEU A 291 18.80 -8.77 14.07
C LEU A 291 19.92 -8.97 12.98
N ALA A 292 20.39 -10.23 12.71
CA ALA A 292 20.71 -10.86 11.37
C ALA A 292 21.26 -12.37 11.43
N THR A 293 21.05 -13.29 10.42
CA THR A 293 21.59 -14.72 10.17
C THR A 293 20.87 -15.49 8.95
N LEU A 294 21.31 -16.43 8.01
CA LEU A 294 22.51 -17.20 7.46
C LEU A 294 22.31 -17.88 6.00
N TYR A 295 23.37 -18.32 5.24
CA TYR A 295 23.54 -19.19 3.97
C TYR A 295 23.57 -18.73 2.42
N SER A 296 24.46 -19.33 1.56
CA SER A 296 24.89 -18.96 0.14
C SER A 296 25.08 -20.10 -0.94
N PHE A 297 25.17 -19.86 -2.30
CA PHE A 297 25.33 -20.88 -3.42
C PHE A 297 25.83 -20.41 -4.86
N ASP A 298 26.13 -21.35 -5.83
CA ASP A 298 26.86 -21.23 -7.17
C ASP A 298 26.17 -21.86 -8.47
N THR A 299 26.50 -21.42 -9.73
CA THR A 299 26.38 -22.16 -11.06
C THR A 299 26.96 -21.40 -12.32
N CYS A 300 26.89 -21.92 -13.59
CA CYS A 300 27.59 -21.41 -14.82
C CYS A 300 26.73 -21.34 -16.14
N GLN A 301 27.03 -20.44 -17.11
CA GLN A 301 26.18 -20.05 -18.28
C GLN A 301 26.95 -19.92 -19.64
N GLN A 302 26.28 -19.99 -20.82
CA GLN A 302 26.92 -19.89 -22.18
C GLN A 302 26.42 -18.80 -23.16
N GLU A 303 25.33 -18.06 -22.89
CA GLU A 303 24.86 -16.95 -23.76
C GLU A 303 25.38 -15.59 -23.27
N THR A 304 26.15 -14.87 -24.10
CA THR A 304 26.81 -13.58 -23.72
C THR A 304 25.88 -12.37 -23.66
N GLY A 305 24.61 -12.53 -24.02
CA GLY A 305 23.60 -11.46 -24.10
C GLY A 305 23.72 -10.53 -25.32
N GLY A 306 24.67 -10.77 -26.24
CA GLY A 306 24.76 -10.04 -27.51
C GLY A 306 23.82 -10.60 -28.60
N SER A 307 23.40 -9.75 -29.54
CA SER A 307 22.62 -10.15 -30.73
C SER A 307 23.28 -9.69 -32.03
N CYS A 308 23.21 -10.50 -33.08
CA CYS A 308 23.94 -10.34 -34.34
C CYS A 308 23.02 -10.47 -35.58
N HIS A 309 21.77 -10.01 -35.50
CA HIS A 309 20.81 -10.09 -36.60
C HIS A 309 21.05 -9.11 -37.77
N LEU A 310 21.81 -8.03 -37.54
CA LEU A 310 22.08 -6.96 -38.52
C LEU A 310 23.58 -6.64 -38.69
N PHE A 311 24.37 -6.87 -37.64
CA PHE A 311 25.82 -6.69 -37.61
C PHE A 311 26.45 -7.92 -36.92
N GLY A 312 27.76 -8.07 -37.01
CA GLY A 312 28.49 -9.16 -36.33
C GLY A 312 28.41 -9.06 -34.80
N CYS A 313 28.86 -10.11 -34.12
CA CYS A 313 29.14 -10.03 -32.69
C CYS A 313 30.38 -9.14 -32.48
N GLU A 314 30.32 -8.24 -31.50
CA GLU A 314 31.45 -7.37 -31.12
C GLU A 314 32.69 -8.20 -30.76
N ASP A 315 33.82 -7.94 -31.44
CA ASP A 315 35.03 -8.78 -31.40
C ASP A 315 35.55 -9.05 -29.98
N TRP A 316 35.42 -8.07 -29.07
CA TRP A 316 35.87 -8.17 -27.68
C TRP A 316 35.17 -9.26 -26.86
N ARG A 317 34.00 -9.75 -27.31
CA ARG A 317 33.26 -10.83 -26.64
C ARG A 317 33.83 -12.22 -26.93
N ASN A 318 34.71 -12.34 -27.93
CA ASN A 318 35.23 -13.61 -28.47
C ASN A 318 34.12 -14.62 -28.85
N ALA A 319 32.91 -14.11 -29.12
CA ALA A 319 31.68 -14.91 -29.22
C ALA A 319 31.23 -15.10 -30.68
N GLN A 320 30.71 -16.28 -30.99
CA GLN A 320 30.25 -16.64 -32.33
C GLN A 320 28.76 -16.33 -32.52
N CYS A 321 28.41 -15.80 -33.71
CA CYS A 321 27.03 -15.53 -34.07
C CYS A 321 26.30 -16.84 -34.43
N VAL A 322 25.40 -17.29 -33.58
CA VAL A 322 24.60 -18.51 -33.76
C VAL A 322 23.13 -18.14 -33.67
N GLN A 323 22.38 -18.36 -34.77
CA GLN A 323 20.94 -18.06 -34.87
C GLN A 323 20.55 -16.60 -34.52
N GLY A 324 21.47 -15.64 -34.67
CA GLY A 324 21.25 -14.22 -34.33
C GLY A 324 21.60 -13.83 -32.90
N LYS A 325 22.13 -14.76 -32.09
CA LYS A 325 22.68 -14.51 -30.74
C LYS A 325 24.19 -14.72 -30.71
N CYS A 326 24.88 -14.02 -29.81
CA CYS A 326 26.32 -14.15 -29.58
C CYS A 326 26.59 -15.19 -28.48
N MET A 327 27.05 -16.36 -28.88
CA MET A 327 27.24 -17.54 -28.04
C MET A 327 28.72 -17.86 -27.81
N CYS A 328 29.05 -18.41 -26.65
CA CYS A 328 30.37 -18.98 -26.38
C CYS A 328 30.58 -20.33 -27.10
N ARG A 329 31.80 -20.86 -27.05
CA ARG A 329 32.08 -22.24 -27.48
C ARG A 329 31.65 -23.24 -26.40
N PRO A 330 31.41 -24.52 -26.73
CA PRO A 330 30.88 -25.50 -25.77
C PRO A 330 31.76 -25.75 -24.53
N ASP A 331 33.05 -25.46 -24.63
CA ASP A 331 34.09 -25.57 -23.60
C ASP A 331 34.34 -24.28 -22.81
N GLU A 332 33.62 -23.19 -23.13
CA GLU A 332 33.71 -21.88 -22.50
C GLU A 332 32.39 -21.53 -21.78
N CYS A 333 32.48 -20.84 -20.64
CA CYS A 333 31.36 -20.18 -19.97
C CYS A 333 31.44 -18.66 -20.17
N VAL A 334 30.30 -18.00 -20.06
CA VAL A 334 30.18 -16.54 -20.00
C VAL A 334 30.73 -16.06 -18.66
N VAL A 335 31.80 -15.27 -18.72
CA VAL A 335 32.34 -14.54 -17.57
C VAL A 335 32.37 -13.07 -17.98
N MET A 336 31.50 -12.27 -17.37
CA MET A 336 31.30 -10.84 -17.69
C MET A 336 30.96 -10.51 -19.16
N GLY A 337 30.43 -11.46 -19.93
CA GLY A 337 30.03 -11.26 -21.33
C GLY A 337 31.07 -11.64 -22.38
N GLU A 338 32.26 -12.08 -21.94
CA GLU A 338 33.29 -12.76 -22.73
C GLU A 338 33.28 -14.27 -22.39
N CYS A 339 33.94 -15.10 -23.21
CA CYS A 339 33.87 -16.56 -23.14
C CYS A 339 35.19 -17.17 -22.61
N LEU A 340 35.15 -17.85 -21.45
CA LEU A 340 36.33 -18.34 -20.71
C LEU A 340 36.11 -19.74 -20.05
N PRO A 341 37.17 -20.57 -19.84
CA PRO A 341 37.03 -21.95 -19.29
C PRO A 341 36.65 -22.06 -17.78
N GLN A 342 36.27 -23.26 -17.33
CA GLN A 342 35.18 -23.43 -16.35
C GLN A 342 35.48 -23.82 -14.86
N SER A 343 36.72 -23.91 -14.36
CA SER A 343 36.99 -24.65 -13.09
C SER A 343 37.23 -23.81 -11.79
N ARG A 344 36.39 -24.04 -10.74
CA ARG A 344 36.63 -24.01 -9.23
C ARG A 344 35.51 -23.37 -8.36
N ALA A 345 34.87 -24.10 -7.42
CA ALA A 345 34.04 -23.57 -6.31
C ALA A 345 33.70 -24.61 -5.18
N ASP A 346 33.79 -24.24 -3.87
CA ASP A 346 33.42 -24.98 -2.62
C ASP A 346 33.67 -24.07 -1.34
N VAL A 347 33.43 -24.41 -0.04
CA VAL A 347 32.19 -24.80 0.72
C VAL A 347 32.41 -24.77 2.29
N GLU A 348 31.47 -24.20 3.09
CA GLU A 348 31.35 -24.17 4.60
C GLU A 348 32.59 -23.66 5.42
N GLY A 349 32.63 -23.56 6.77
CA GLY A 349 31.64 -23.75 7.86
C GLY A 349 32.19 -23.54 9.31
N ALA A 350 31.35 -23.24 10.32
CA ALA A 350 31.80 -22.95 11.72
C ALA A 350 30.72 -23.04 12.87
N PRO A 351 31.08 -23.28 14.17
CA PRO A 351 30.12 -23.38 15.30
C PRO A 351 30.36 -22.50 16.58
N ALA A 352 29.25 -22.23 17.28
CA ALA A 352 28.94 -21.90 18.72
C ALA A 352 30.02 -21.82 19.85
N ALA A 353 29.76 -21.27 21.07
CA ALA A 353 28.82 -20.27 21.64
C ALA A 353 29.02 -20.14 23.18
N ALA A 354 28.51 -19.09 23.84
CA ALA A 354 28.43 -18.99 25.32
C ALA A 354 27.17 -18.25 25.83
N SER A 355 26.72 -18.57 27.06
CA SER A 355 25.54 -18.01 27.73
C SER A 355 25.90 -16.79 28.61
N ARG A 356 25.05 -15.78 28.90
CA ARG A 356 23.58 -15.55 28.88
C ARG A 356 22.81 -16.08 30.11
N GLY A 357 21.94 -15.22 30.67
CA GLY A 357 20.86 -15.62 31.60
C GLY A 357 19.57 -16.00 30.86
N ASN A 358 18.55 -16.48 31.59
CA ASN A 358 17.32 -17.05 31.00
C ASN A 358 16.34 -15.99 30.42
N PHE A 359 16.75 -15.35 29.32
CA PHE A 359 15.85 -14.61 28.43
C PHE A 359 15.05 -15.60 27.57
N THR A 360 13.78 -15.82 27.92
CA THR A 360 12.83 -16.60 27.11
C THR A 360 12.44 -15.83 25.85
N ALA A 361 12.90 -16.30 24.68
CA ALA A 361 12.56 -15.69 23.38
C ALA A 361 11.55 -16.54 22.60
N LEU A 362 10.46 -15.95 22.14
CA LEU A 362 9.58 -16.58 21.15
C LEU A 362 10.13 -16.30 19.75
N VAL A 363 10.56 -17.34 19.03
CA VAL A 363 11.14 -17.21 17.68
C VAL A 363 10.16 -17.74 16.64
N LEU A 364 9.79 -16.90 15.67
CA LEU A 364 8.84 -17.21 14.59
C LEU A 364 9.59 -17.21 13.24
N SER A 365 9.86 -18.40 12.70
CA SER A 365 10.48 -18.60 11.39
C SER A 365 9.43 -18.94 10.32
N GLY A 366 9.58 -18.34 9.13
CA GLY A 366 8.72 -18.61 7.97
C GLY A 366 8.66 -17.43 7.00
N GLY A 367 9.06 -17.67 5.75
CA GLY A 367 8.94 -16.70 4.66
C GLY A 367 7.55 -16.74 4.01
N GLY A 368 6.97 -15.56 3.77
CA GLY A 368 5.97 -15.34 2.72
C GLY A 368 4.69 -16.20 2.69
N ALA A 369 3.87 -16.22 3.75
CA ALA A 369 2.57 -16.90 3.69
C ALA A 369 1.48 -16.34 4.65
N LYS A 370 1.17 -15.04 4.64
CA LYS A 370 0.04 -14.37 5.35
C LYS A 370 0.00 -14.48 6.91
N GLY A 371 0.71 -15.45 7.50
CA GLY A 371 0.19 -16.23 8.61
C GLY A 371 0.51 -15.80 10.04
N ALA A 372 1.28 -14.72 10.26
CA ALA A 372 1.55 -14.21 11.61
C ALA A 372 0.84 -12.88 11.92
N PHE A 373 0.16 -12.24 10.96
CA PHE A 373 -0.48 -10.93 11.18
C PHE A 373 -1.95 -11.01 11.62
N GLU A 374 -2.74 -12.00 11.17
CA GLU A 374 -4.16 -12.16 11.56
C GLU A 374 -4.33 -12.92 12.90
N LEU A 375 -3.48 -12.62 13.89
CA LEU A 375 -3.46 -13.04 15.32
C LEU A 375 -3.37 -14.55 15.68
N GLY A 376 -3.74 -15.47 14.79
CA GLY A 376 -4.01 -16.89 15.14
C GLY A 376 -2.93 -17.65 15.92
N VAL A 377 -1.63 -17.36 15.72
CA VAL A 377 -0.53 -18.05 16.42
C VAL A 377 -0.46 -17.65 17.90
N LEU A 378 -0.51 -16.35 18.22
CA LEU A 378 -0.54 -15.86 19.60
C LEU A 378 -1.84 -16.27 20.31
N GLU A 379 -2.96 -16.24 19.58
CA GLU A 379 -4.25 -16.70 20.08
C GLU A 379 -4.24 -18.20 20.43
N GLY A 380 -3.63 -19.03 19.57
CA GLY A 380 -3.46 -20.46 19.84
C GLY A 380 -2.62 -20.74 21.09
N ILE A 381 -1.53 -20.00 21.29
CA ILE A 381 -0.68 -20.09 22.50
C ILE A 381 -1.44 -19.60 23.75
N CYS A 382 -2.29 -18.58 23.61
CA CYS A 382 -3.12 -18.08 24.71
C CYS A 382 -4.32 -18.98 25.06
N LYS A 383 -4.85 -19.75 24.10
CA LYS A 383 -5.92 -20.73 24.32
C LYS A 383 -5.42 -22.10 24.80
N ASN A 384 -4.23 -22.53 24.38
CA ASN A 384 -3.64 -23.81 24.79
C ASN A 384 -3.09 -23.72 26.23
N GLU A 385 -3.73 -24.40 27.19
CA GLU A 385 -3.31 -24.38 28.60
C GLU A 385 -1.92 -25.01 28.82
N SER A 386 -1.57 -26.04 28.05
CA SER A 386 -0.26 -26.70 28.09
C SER A 386 0.89 -25.71 27.85
N LEU A 387 0.64 -24.63 27.10
CA LEU A 387 1.59 -23.59 26.76
C LEU A 387 1.56 -22.37 27.72
N ARG A 388 0.82 -22.45 28.85
CA ARG A 388 0.83 -21.38 29.89
C ARG A 388 2.24 -21.00 30.34
N HIS A 389 3.12 -21.99 30.50
CA HIS A 389 4.49 -21.80 30.98
C HIS A 389 5.36 -20.92 30.06
N LEU A 390 4.99 -20.78 28.78
CA LEU A 390 5.73 -19.94 27.83
C LEU A 390 5.41 -18.44 27.95
N ARG A 391 4.25 -18.07 28.52
CA ARG A 391 3.64 -16.73 28.34
C ARG A 391 4.42 -15.56 28.95
N ASN A 392 5.46 -15.82 29.74
CA ASN A 392 6.48 -14.84 30.10
C ASN A 392 7.66 -14.93 29.12
N TRP A 393 7.52 -14.34 27.94
CA TRP A 393 8.65 -14.10 27.03
C TRP A 393 9.33 -12.78 27.38
N SER A 394 10.66 -12.81 27.46
CA SER A 394 11.50 -11.62 27.58
C SER A 394 11.71 -10.92 26.23
N MET A 395 11.45 -11.61 25.11
CA MET A 395 11.67 -11.14 23.75
C MET A 395 10.77 -11.92 22.76
N ILE A 396 10.32 -11.27 21.68
CA ILE A 396 9.72 -11.95 20.51
C ILE A 396 10.52 -11.55 19.28
N VAL A 397 10.82 -12.53 18.42
CA VAL A 397 11.72 -12.41 17.26
C VAL A 397 11.13 -13.14 16.07
N GLY A 398 11.25 -12.58 14.86
CA GLY A 398 10.94 -13.28 13.62
C GLY A 398 11.23 -12.42 12.39
N THR A 399 11.30 -13.05 11.22
CA THR A 399 11.90 -12.47 10.01
C THR A 399 10.88 -12.06 8.94
N SER A 400 9.62 -11.83 9.31
CA SER A 400 8.55 -11.44 8.38
C SER A 400 7.62 -10.35 8.97
N ILE A 401 6.83 -9.70 8.11
CA ILE A 401 5.90 -8.61 8.49
C ILE A 401 4.98 -9.01 9.65
N GLY A 402 4.52 -10.26 9.71
CA GLY A 402 3.69 -10.72 10.82
C GLY A 402 4.43 -10.81 12.16
N ALA A 403 5.74 -11.06 12.15
CA ALA A 403 6.56 -11.06 13.37
C ALA A 403 6.80 -9.65 13.92
N LEU A 404 6.97 -8.64 13.06
CA LEU A 404 7.00 -7.23 13.47
C LEU A 404 5.69 -6.83 14.16
N ASN A 405 4.55 -7.25 13.63
CA ASN A 405 3.24 -6.97 14.21
C ASN A 405 2.97 -7.75 15.50
N ALA A 406 3.45 -9.00 15.61
CA ALA A 406 3.45 -9.74 16.88
C ALA A 406 4.32 -9.05 17.95
N GLY A 407 5.48 -8.51 17.55
CA GLY A 407 6.34 -7.70 18.41
C GLY A 407 5.69 -6.40 18.87
N ALA A 408 4.96 -5.71 17.99
CA ALA A 408 4.19 -4.50 18.34
C ALA A 408 3.06 -4.82 19.33
N LEU A 409 2.33 -5.94 19.14
CA LEU A 409 1.29 -6.38 20.09
C LEU A 409 1.87 -6.77 21.46
N ALA A 410 3.07 -7.35 21.51
CA ALA A 410 3.70 -7.76 22.76
C ALA A 410 4.25 -6.60 23.62
N GLN A 411 4.31 -5.37 23.09
CA GLN A 411 4.70 -4.18 23.87
C GLN A 411 3.63 -3.75 24.88
N PHE A 412 2.38 -4.18 24.71
CA PHE A 412 1.33 -3.97 25.70
C PHE A 412 1.48 -4.91 26.91
N PRO A 413 1.00 -4.55 28.11
CA PRO A 413 0.91 -5.47 29.24
C PRO A 413 0.10 -6.74 28.91
N PRO A 414 0.36 -7.90 29.52
CA PRO A 414 -0.27 -9.19 29.13
C PRO A 414 -1.82 -9.21 29.10
N HIS A 415 -2.50 -8.36 29.87
CA HIS A 415 -3.96 -8.22 29.83
C HIS A 415 -4.48 -7.37 28.65
N LEU A 416 -3.63 -6.51 28.07
CA LEU A 416 -3.89 -5.70 26.88
C LEU A 416 -3.47 -6.39 25.58
N GLN A 417 -2.43 -7.25 25.61
CA GLN A 417 -1.98 -8.06 24.45
C GLN A 417 -3.13 -8.87 23.82
N CYS A 418 -4.05 -9.38 24.64
CA CYS A 418 -5.20 -10.16 24.20
C CYS A 418 -6.43 -9.33 23.76
N THR A 419 -6.37 -7.99 23.79
CA THR A 419 -7.58 -7.14 23.64
C THR A 419 -7.49 -5.99 22.64
N GLN A 420 -6.33 -5.71 22.03
CA GLN A 420 -6.20 -4.71 20.96
C GLN A 420 -5.77 -5.31 19.61
N ARG A 421 -6.32 -4.76 18.51
CA ARG A 421 -5.94 -5.07 17.12
C ARG A 421 -5.23 -3.85 16.51
N PRO A 422 -4.15 -4.00 15.73
CA PRO A 422 -3.58 -2.89 14.97
C PRO A 422 -4.56 -2.48 13.86
N ALA A 423 -5.06 -1.25 13.91
CA ALA A 423 -6.02 -0.74 12.93
C ALA A 423 -5.30 -0.19 11.68
N MET A 424 -5.03 -1.05 10.70
CA MET A 424 -4.73 -0.60 9.32
C MET A 424 -6.00 -0.56 8.46
N THR A 425 -5.96 0.30 7.44
CA THR A 425 -7.12 0.83 6.72
C THR A 425 -7.84 -0.21 5.85
N THR A 426 -8.80 -0.90 6.46
CA THR A 426 -9.92 -1.56 5.78
C THR A 426 -11.21 -0.85 6.18
N LYS A 427 -12.15 -0.66 5.24
CA LYS A 427 -13.34 0.21 5.37
C LYS A 427 -14.05 0.01 6.72
N THR A 428 -13.90 0.96 7.64
CA THR A 428 -14.09 0.75 9.08
C THR A 428 -15.56 0.73 9.50
N GLY A 429 -16.21 -0.43 9.31
CA GLY A 429 -17.54 -0.73 9.86
C GLY A 429 -17.54 -1.89 10.87
N ALA A 430 -17.10 -3.08 10.46
CA ALA A 430 -17.22 -4.31 11.28
C ALA A 430 -15.91 -4.89 11.84
N THR A 431 -14.73 -4.38 11.47
CA THR A 431 -13.45 -4.86 12.04
C THR A 431 -13.29 -4.53 13.54
N GLU A 432 -14.08 -3.60 14.06
CA GLU A 432 -14.20 -3.26 15.49
C GLU A 432 -15.24 -4.12 16.27
N LEU A 433 -16.05 -4.96 15.61
CA LEU A 433 -17.03 -5.79 16.31
C LEU A 433 -16.33 -6.87 17.15
N LYS A 434 -16.47 -6.75 18.48
CA LYS A 434 -15.98 -7.74 19.46
C LYS A 434 -16.75 -9.05 19.37
N GLU A 435 -18.06 -8.96 19.14
CA GLU A 435 -18.96 -10.07 18.93
C GLU A 435 -19.73 -9.85 17.63
N VAL A 436 -19.95 -10.92 16.87
CA VAL A 436 -20.81 -10.93 15.68
C VAL A 436 -22.10 -11.64 16.06
N PRO A 437 -23.29 -11.01 15.92
CA PRO A 437 -24.55 -11.70 16.19
C PRO A 437 -24.73 -12.88 15.22
N PRO A 438 -25.40 -13.97 15.63
CA PRO A 438 -25.63 -15.12 14.76
C PRO A 438 -26.53 -14.74 13.57
N GLY A 439 -26.13 -15.16 12.37
CA GLY A 439 -26.94 -14.98 11.16
C GLY A 439 -28.13 -15.94 11.11
N PRO A 440 -29.13 -15.65 10.25
CA PRO A 440 -30.21 -16.60 9.98
C PRO A 440 -29.66 -17.86 9.29
N PRO A 441 -30.34 -19.03 9.38
CA PRO A 441 -29.95 -20.21 8.63
C PRO A 441 -29.88 -19.95 7.12
N LEU A 442 -28.89 -20.51 6.43
CA LEU A 442 -28.66 -20.26 5.00
C LEU A 442 -29.93 -20.41 4.12
N PRO A 443 -30.81 -21.43 4.30
CA PRO A 443 -32.05 -21.51 3.52
C PRO A 443 -33.01 -20.33 3.74
N LEU A 444 -33.05 -19.76 4.94
CA LEU A 444 -33.88 -18.58 5.25
C LEU A 444 -33.27 -17.31 4.65
N ALA A 445 -31.94 -17.19 4.67
CA ALA A 445 -31.23 -16.08 4.02
C ALA A 445 -31.40 -16.08 2.50
N LEU A 446 -31.44 -17.27 1.88
CA LEU A 446 -31.65 -17.45 0.45
C LEU A 446 -33.12 -17.43 0.03
N ALA A 447 -34.08 -17.67 0.92
CA ALA A 447 -35.51 -17.74 0.59
C ALA A 447 -36.02 -16.50 -0.15
N GLY A 448 -35.66 -15.30 0.33
CA GLY A 448 -36.02 -14.04 -0.35
C GLY A 448 -35.41 -13.91 -1.75
N ALA A 449 -34.19 -14.41 -1.94
CA ALA A 449 -33.52 -14.42 -3.24
C ALA A 449 -34.17 -15.41 -4.22
N VAL A 450 -34.44 -16.64 -3.77
CA VAL A 450 -35.13 -17.66 -4.58
C VAL A 450 -36.52 -17.20 -4.99
N ILE A 451 -37.29 -16.59 -4.08
CA ILE A 451 -38.63 -16.03 -4.38
C ILE A 451 -38.51 -14.91 -5.42
N GLN A 452 -37.61 -13.95 -5.22
CA GLN A 452 -37.42 -12.82 -6.14
C GLN A 452 -37.03 -13.28 -7.55
N LEU A 453 -36.04 -14.17 -7.65
CA LEU A 453 -35.58 -14.73 -8.92
C LEU A 453 -36.70 -15.53 -9.62
N SER A 454 -37.48 -16.31 -8.87
CA SER A 454 -38.62 -17.08 -9.43
C SER A 454 -39.74 -16.18 -9.95
N VAL A 455 -40.12 -15.14 -9.19
CA VAL A 455 -41.16 -14.19 -9.59
C VAL A 455 -40.72 -13.38 -10.81
N MET A 456 -39.46 -12.94 -10.87
CA MET A 456 -38.94 -12.22 -12.03
C MET A 456 -38.83 -13.12 -13.26
N HIS A 457 -38.32 -14.35 -13.14
CA HIS A 457 -38.27 -15.28 -14.28
C HIS A 457 -39.67 -15.65 -14.81
N TYR A 458 -40.67 -15.81 -13.93
CA TYR A 458 -42.08 -15.97 -14.32
C TYR A 458 -42.61 -14.74 -15.08
N VAL A 459 -42.32 -13.53 -14.61
CA VAL A 459 -42.68 -12.27 -15.28
C VAL A 459 -41.99 -12.13 -16.64
N TRP A 460 -40.71 -12.53 -16.77
CA TRP A 460 -39.97 -12.45 -18.03
C TRP A 460 -40.53 -13.42 -19.07
N SER A 461 -40.77 -14.67 -18.68
CA SER A 461 -41.37 -15.71 -19.54
C SER A 461 -42.84 -15.44 -19.90
N THR A 462 -43.53 -14.55 -19.19
CA THR A 462 -44.91 -14.10 -19.50
C THR A 462 -44.99 -12.69 -20.09
N THR A 463 -43.86 -12.07 -20.44
CA THR A 463 -43.78 -10.80 -21.17
C THR A 463 -42.97 -10.97 -22.46
N SER A 464 -42.80 -9.89 -23.25
CA SER A 464 -42.03 -9.92 -24.50
C SER A 464 -40.57 -10.39 -24.35
N ALA A 465 -40.02 -10.39 -23.13
CA ALA A 465 -38.72 -10.98 -22.84
C ALA A 465 -38.66 -12.51 -23.03
N GLY A 466 -39.80 -13.21 -23.00
CA GLY A 466 -39.87 -14.66 -23.16
C GLY A 466 -39.27 -15.15 -24.48
N GLU A 467 -39.44 -14.40 -25.57
CA GLU A 467 -38.84 -14.71 -26.88
C GLU A 467 -37.30 -14.73 -26.80
N CYS A 468 -36.71 -13.77 -26.09
CA CYS A 468 -35.26 -13.73 -25.87
C CYS A 468 -34.77 -14.78 -24.87
N LEU A 469 -35.58 -15.17 -23.89
CA LEU A 469 -35.25 -16.31 -23.00
C LEU A 469 -35.23 -17.65 -23.76
N HIS A 470 -36.10 -17.83 -24.75
CA HIS A 470 -36.08 -19.02 -25.60
C HIS A 470 -34.98 -19.00 -26.67
N ALA A 471 -34.56 -17.82 -27.16
CA ALA A 471 -33.55 -17.68 -28.21
C ALA A 471 -32.49 -16.59 -27.91
N PRO A 472 -31.71 -16.70 -26.81
CA PRO A 472 -30.85 -15.61 -26.32
C PRO A 472 -29.77 -15.18 -27.32
N LEU A 473 -29.17 -16.12 -28.04
CA LEU A 473 -28.20 -15.82 -29.11
C LEU A 473 -28.81 -14.98 -30.23
N SER A 474 -30.09 -15.21 -30.59
CA SER A 474 -30.78 -14.44 -31.62
C SER A 474 -30.96 -12.98 -31.19
N CYS A 475 -31.41 -12.75 -29.96
CA CYS A 475 -31.59 -11.39 -29.44
C CYS A 475 -30.29 -10.61 -29.24
N LEU A 476 -29.15 -11.30 -29.09
CA LEU A 476 -27.82 -10.69 -29.03
C LEU A 476 -27.25 -10.38 -30.43
N LEU A 477 -27.46 -11.27 -31.41
CA LEU A 477 -26.96 -11.12 -32.77
C LEU A 477 -27.80 -10.16 -33.64
N HIS A 478 -29.08 -9.97 -33.31
CA HIS A 478 -30.00 -9.09 -34.04
C HIS A 478 -30.54 -7.95 -33.14
N PRO A 479 -29.66 -7.08 -32.59
CA PRO A 479 -30.02 -6.14 -31.53
C PRO A 479 -31.01 -5.04 -31.94
N PHE A 480 -31.17 -4.81 -33.25
CA PHE A 480 -32.13 -3.84 -33.80
C PHE A 480 -33.50 -4.45 -34.16
N GLN A 481 -33.66 -5.77 -34.05
CA GLN A 481 -34.91 -6.49 -34.36
C GLN A 481 -35.56 -7.11 -33.12
N ALA A 482 -34.75 -7.49 -32.12
CA ALA A 482 -35.25 -8.04 -30.86
C ALA A 482 -36.01 -7.01 -30.00
N ASP A 483 -36.80 -7.50 -29.05
CA ASP A 483 -37.38 -6.66 -27.99
C ASP A 483 -36.29 -6.03 -27.12
N ALA A 484 -36.44 -4.73 -26.84
CA ALA A 484 -35.50 -3.99 -25.98
C ALA A 484 -35.61 -4.39 -24.51
N TRP A 485 -36.77 -4.84 -24.02
CA TRP A 485 -36.92 -5.41 -22.68
C TRP A 485 -36.26 -6.80 -22.59
N GLY A 486 -36.56 -7.70 -23.55
CA GLY A 486 -35.89 -8.99 -23.68
C GLY A 486 -34.35 -8.93 -23.76
N ARG A 487 -33.79 -7.97 -24.50
CA ARG A 487 -32.33 -7.74 -24.49
C ARG A 487 -31.78 -7.36 -23.10
N THR A 488 -32.53 -6.59 -22.30
CA THR A 488 -32.09 -6.22 -20.95
C THR A 488 -32.10 -7.41 -20.01
N VAL A 489 -33.10 -8.29 -20.12
CA VAL A 489 -33.15 -9.55 -19.34
C VAL A 489 -31.91 -10.41 -19.63
N ILE A 490 -31.61 -10.69 -20.91
CA ILE A 490 -30.43 -11.49 -21.28
C ILE A 490 -29.11 -10.79 -20.88
N PHE A 491 -29.04 -9.45 -20.96
CA PHE A 491 -27.89 -8.71 -20.44
C PHE A 491 -27.73 -8.87 -18.92
N VAL A 492 -28.82 -8.87 -18.14
CA VAL A 492 -28.77 -9.05 -16.68
C VAL A 492 -28.38 -10.46 -16.28
N ASP A 493 -28.87 -11.49 -16.97
CA ASP A 493 -28.46 -12.88 -16.73
C ASP A 493 -26.96 -13.07 -17.04
N LEU A 494 -26.47 -12.51 -18.15
CA LEU A 494 -25.04 -12.50 -18.48
C LEU A 494 -24.21 -11.66 -17.49
N LEU A 495 -24.75 -10.56 -16.97
CA LEU A 495 -24.09 -9.72 -15.97
C LEU A 495 -24.00 -10.42 -14.61
N ALA A 496 -25.03 -11.16 -14.20
CA ALA A 496 -25.01 -12.00 -13.00
C ALA A 496 -23.96 -13.12 -13.10
N LEU A 497 -23.93 -13.84 -14.23
CA LEU A 497 -22.96 -14.91 -14.46
C LEU A 497 -21.52 -14.37 -14.58
N SER A 498 -21.31 -13.25 -15.26
CA SER A 498 -19.97 -12.65 -15.40
C SER A 498 -19.47 -11.99 -14.12
N THR A 499 -20.34 -11.37 -13.31
CA THR A 499 -19.95 -10.87 -11.97
C THR A 499 -19.63 -12.01 -11.00
N TRP A 500 -20.36 -13.13 -11.07
CA TRP A 500 -20.00 -14.34 -10.31
C TRP A 500 -18.66 -14.92 -10.77
N ALA A 501 -18.45 -15.12 -12.08
CA ALA A 501 -17.17 -15.58 -12.61
C ALA A 501 -16.00 -14.64 -12.25
N TYR A 502 -16.23 -13.33 -12.28
CA TYR A 502 -15.25 -12.34 -11.83
C TYR A 502 -14.98 -12.42 -10.31
N SER A 503 -16.00 -12.68 -9.49
CA SER A 503 -15.82 -12.88 -8.04
C SER A 503 -15.03 -14.14 -7.69
N LEU A 504 -15.13 -15.18 -8.53
CA LEU A 504 -14.34 -16.42 -8.46
C LEU A 504 -12.92 -16.24 -8.99
N HIS A 505 -12.70 -15.42 -10.02
CA HIS A 505 -11.37 -15.07 -10.49
C HIS A 505 -10.64 -14.16 -9.49
N SER A 506 -11.37 -13.22 -8.88
CA SER A 506 -10.89 -12.25 -7.89
C SER A 506 -10.83 -12.82 -6.46
N VAL A 507 -10.77 -14.14 -6.29
CA VAL A 507 -10.63 -14.81 -4.99
C VAL A 507 -9.38 -14.27 -4.28
N PRO A 508 -9.52 -13.55 -3.15
CA PRO A 508 -8.37 -13.10 -2.39
C PRO A 508 -7.66 -14.29 -1.72
N HIS A 509 -6.54 -14.05 -1.06
CA HIS A 509 -5.85 -15.04 -0.20
C HIS A 509 -6.66 -15.48 1.05
N THR A 510 -7.98 -15.27 1.06
CA THR A 510 -9.00 -15.87 1.93
C THR A 510 -9.56 -17.19 1.38
N GLY A 511 -9.27 -17.56 0.13
CA GLY A 511 -9.75 -18.82 -0.47
C GLY A 511 -11.27 -18.87 -0.67
N THR A 512 -11.90 -17.71 -0.84
CA THR A 512 -13.34 -17.49 -1.00
C THR A 512 -13.56 -16.30 -1.93
N SER A 513 -14.64 -16.29 -2.71
CA SER A 513 -14.92 -15.26 -3.72
C SER A 513 -15.09 -13.83 -3.16
N ASP A 514 -14.72 -12.82 -3.96
CA ASP A 514 -14.92 -11.39 -3.67
C ASP A 514 -16.15 -10.81 -4.40
N PRO A 515 -17.27 -10.53 -3.69
CA PRO A 515 -18.48 -9.94 -4.26
C PRO A 515 -18.36 -8.45 -4.59
N SER A 516 -17.26 -7.77 -4.24
CA SER A 516 -17.16 -6.29 -4.26
C SER A 516 -17.35 -5.64 -5.65
N ILE A 517 -17.37 -6.43 -6.73
CA ILE A 517 -17.78 -5.98 -8.06
C ILE A 517 -19.26 -5.58 -8.13
N VAL A 518 -20.14 -6.28 -7.40
CA VAL A 518 -21.59 -6.03 -7.42
C VAL A 518 -21.92 -4.70 -6.73
N ASP A 519 -21.28 -4.44 -5.58
CA ASP A 519 -21.40 -3.16 -4.85
C ASP A 519 -21.04 -1.94 -5.74
N ARG A 520 -20.04 -2.10 -6.64
CA ARG A 520 -19.63 -1.06 -7.60
C ARG A 520 -20.67 -0.82 -8.68
N LEU A 521 -21.27 -1.90 -9.21
CA LEU A 521 -22.24 -1.85 -10.32
C LEU A 521 -23.61 -1.32 -9.91
N TRP A 522 -24.01 -1.51 -8.63
CA TRP A 522 -25.33 -1.11 -8.10
C TRP A 522 -25.71 0.35 -8.42
N SER A 523 -24.75 1.28 -8.34
CA SER A 523 -24.98 2.71 -8.63
C SER A 523 -25.01 3.07 -10.13
N ILE A 524 -24.53 2.16 -10.99
CA ILE A 524 -24.28 2.43 -12.41
C ILE A 524 -25.37 1.82 -13.29
N MET A 525 -25.77 0.56 -13.02
CA MET A 525 -26.68 -0.16 -13.91
C MET A 525 -28.08 0.49 -14.08
N PRO A 526 -28.72 1.09 -13.05
CA PRO A 526 -30.08 1.62 -13.18
C PRO A 526 -30.26 2.67 -14.28
N TRP A 527 -29.30 3.59 -14.42
CA TRP A 527 -29.38 4.59 -15.47
C TRP A 527 -29.01 4.01 -16.84
N LEU A 528 -28.09 3.04 -16.93
CA LEU A 528 -27.82 2.33 -18.18
C LEU A 528 -29.07 1.61 -18.73
N TYR A 529 -29.87 0.94 -17.88
CA TYR A 529 -31.12 0.29 -18.32
C TYR A 529 -32.13 1.30 -18.87
N THR A 530 -32.35 2.40 -18.15
CA THR A 530 -33.31 3.43 -18.57
C THR A 530 -32.88 4.19 -19.84
N TRP A 531 -31.57 4.45 -20.01
CA TRP A 531 -31.03 5.00 -21.26
C TRP A 531 -31.11 4.01 -22.42
N HIS A 532 -30.84 2.72 -22.21
CA HIS A 532 -31.01 1.67 -23.23
C HIS A 532 -32.47 1.60 -23.73
N TRP A 533 -33.46 1.66 -22.83
CA TRP A 533 -34.87 1.70 -23.20
C TRP A 533 -35.24 3.01 -23.92
N PHE A 534 -34.77 4.17 -23.44
CA PHE A 534 -35.01 5.46 -24.12
C PHE A 534 -34.42 5.48 -25.54
N LEU A 535 -33.15 5.09 -25.70
CA LEU A 535 -32.47 5.02 -27.00
C LEU A 535 -33.14 4.01 -27.94
N SER A 536 -33.61 2.87 -27.41
CA SER A 536 -34.42 1.91 -28.17
C SER A 536 -35.75 2.53 -28.66
N SER A 537 -36.42 3.34 -27.84
CA SER A 537 -37.63 4.07 -28.27
C SER A 537 -37.35 5.12 -29.35
N CYS A 538 -36.16 5.74 -29.34
CA CYS A 538 -35.74 6.64 -30.40
C CYS A 538 -35.47 5.89 -31.70
N TRP A 539 -34.81 4.72 -31.63
CA TRP A 539 -34.50 3.90 -32.79
C TRP A 539 -35.74 3.30 -33.47
N SER A 540 -36.79 2.97 -32.71
CA SER A 540 -38.07 2.52 -33.26
C SER A 540 -38.95 3.65 -33.82
N GLY A 541 -38.46 4.90 -33.82
CA GLY A 541 -39.22 6.09 -34.26
C GLY A 541 -40.30 6.56 -33.27
N GLN A 542 -40.31 6.02 -32.04
CA GLN A 542 -41.32 6.28 -31.01
C GLN A 542 -40.68 6.96 -29.78
N ALA A 543 -39.86 8.00 -30.03
CA ALA A 543 -39.07 8.68 -29.01
C ALA A 543 -39.93 9.17 -27.83
N ASN A 544 -39.79 8.52 -26.68
CA ASN A 544 -40.76 8.65 -25.59
C ASN A 544 -40.27 9.64 -24.51
N GLY A 545 -41.00 10.75 -24.35
CA GLY A 545 -40.66 11.80 -23.38
C GLY A 545 -40.75 11.38 -21.91
N ARG A 546 -41.58 10.38 -21.57
CA ARG A 546 -41.62 9.80 -20.21
C ARG A 546 -40.35 8.99 -19.95
N LEU A 547 -39.91 8.18 -20.92
CA LEU A 547 -38.63 7.45 -20.81
C LEU A 547 -37.43 8.40 -20.66
N LEU A 548 -37.37 9.50 -21.43
CA LEU A 548 -36.31 10.50 -21.29
C LEU A 548 -36.26 11.09 -19.87
N LEU A 549 -37.43 11.50 -19.35
CA LEU A 549 -37.55 12.05 -18.00
C LEU A 549 -37.12 11.03 -16.93
N MET A 550 -37.55 9.77 -17.05
CA MET A 550 -37.15 8.70 -16.14
C MET A 550 -35.64 8.39 -16.22
N ALA A 551 -35.04 8.41 -17.42
CA ALA A 551 -33.60 8.21 -17.60
C ALA A 551 -32.76 9.34 -17.00
N LEU A 552 -33.21 10.59 -17.14
CA LEU A 552 -32.56 11.76 -16.53
C LEU A 552 -32.62 11.70 -14.99
N LEU A 553 -33.76 11.31 -14.41
CA LEU A 553 -33.91 11.13 -12.96
C LEU A 553 -33.05 9.96 -12.44
N ALA A 554 -32.98 8.85 -13.18
CA ALA A 554 -32.11 7.72 -12.86
C ALA A 554 -30.62 8.09 -12.93
N THR A 555 -30.20 8.87 -13.93
CA THR A 555 -28.82 9.40 -14.01
C THR A 555 -28.52 10.34 -12.85
N MET A 556 -29.44 11.25 -12.49
CA MET A 556 -29.28 12.14 -11.35
C MET A 556 -29.06 11.36 -10.04
N TRP A 557 -29.90 10.34 -9.78
CA TRP A 557 -29.73 9.42 -8.64
C TRP A 557 -28.40 8.64 -8.71
N GLY A 558 -28.06 8.10 -9.87
CA GLY A 558 -26.88 7.26 -10.08
C GLY A 558 -25.59 8.03 -9.86
N VAL A 559 -25.45 9.21 -10.47
CA VAL A 559 -24.28 10.09 -10.31
C VAL A 559 -24.09 10.47 -8.83
N ARG A 560 -25.16 10.79 -8.10
CA ARG A 560 -25.10 11.02 -6.65
C ARG A 560 -24.60 9.79 -5.89
N LEU A 561 -25.15 8.60 -6.16
CA LEU A 561 -24.78 7.40 -5.42
C LEU A 561 -23.35 6.94 -5.75
N THR A 562 -22.95 6.99 -7.03
CA THR A 562 -21.56 6.72 -7.47
C THR A 562 -20.58 7.70 -6.81
N TYR A 563 -20.91 9.00 -6.74
CA TYR A 563 -20.10 9.99 -6.03
C TYR A 563 -20.03 9.72 -4.53
N ASN A 564 -21.17 9.47 -3.88
CA ASN A 564 -21.25 9.16 -2.44
C ASN A 564 -20.55 7.84 -2.08
N PHE A 565 -20.38 6.91 -3.03
CA PHE A 565 -19.57 5.71 -2.88
C PHE A 565 -18.08 6.01 -3.12
N TYR A 566 -17.74 6.78 -4.16
CA TYR A 566 -16.36 7.21 -4.46
C TYR A 566 -15.69 7.95 -3.30
N ILE A 567 -16.34 8.97 -2.72
CA ILE A 567 -15.78 9.74 -1.59
C ILE A 567 -15.60 8.93 -0.30
N LYS A 568 -16.22 7.73 -0.22
CA LYS A 568 -16.08 6.77 0.89
C LYS A 568 -15.04 5.67 0.57
N GLY A 569 -14.24 5.84 -0.48
CA GLY A 569 -13.25 4.85 -0.94
C GLY A 569 -13.86 3.65 -1.65
N GLY A 570 -15.10 3.74 -2.15
CA GLY A 570 -15.80 2.63 -2.81
C GLY A 570 -14.99 1.96 -3.94
N PHE A 571 -14.31 2.79 -4.73
CA PHE A 571 -13.46 2.36 -5.86
C PHE A 571 -11.96 2.23 -5.52
N SER A 572 -11.50 2.62 -4.33
CA SER A 572 -10.08 2.56 -3.94
C SER A 572 -9.65 1.17 -3.43
N GLY A 573 -10.19 0.11 -4.01
CA GLY A 573 -10.06 -1.27 -3.52
C GLY A 573 -10.88 -1.58 -2.26
N GLY A 574 -10.92 -2.86 -1.90
CA GLY A 574 -11.55 -3.36 -0.67
C GLY A 574 -13.07 -3.61 -0.74
N GLU A 575 -13.47 -4.70 -0.10
CA GLU A 575 -14.84 -5.20 0.07
C GLU A 575 -15.70 -4.33 1.02
N ASP A 576 -17.02 -4.40 0.93
CA ASP A 576 -17.92 -3.87 1.97
C ASP A 576 -17.78 -4.66 3.28
N TYR A 577 -17.71 -3.95 4.41
CA TYR A 577 -17.48 -4.56 5.72
C TYR A 577 -18.54 -5.59 6.14
N ARG A 578 -19.75 -5.52 5.58
CA ARG A 578 -20.86 -6.45 5.87
C ARG A 578 -20.56 -7.85 5.31
N TRP A 579 -19.90 -7.96 4.16
CA TRP A 579 -19.55 -9.26 3.58
C TRP A 579 -18.56 -10.03 4.46
N ALA A 580 -17.60 -9.34 5.09
CA ALA A 580 -16.71 -9.93 6.10
C ALA A 580 -17.44 -10.43 7.37
N VAL A 581 -18.67 -9.96 7.64
CA VAL A 581 -19.55 -10.49 8.69
C VAL A 581 -20.34 -11.69 8.17
N VAL A 582 -20.98 -11.58 7.01
CA VAL A 582 -21.79 -12.66 6.40
C VAL A 582 -20.94 -13.90 6.06
N ARG A 583 -19.69 -13.72 5.63
CA ARG A 583 -18.72 -14.81 5.40
C ARG A 583 -18.38 -15.60 6.68
N ARG A 584 -18.64 -15.04 7.88
CA ARG A 584 -18.55 -15.77 9.17
C ARG A 584 -19.82 -16.53 9.52
N TRP A 585 -20.97 -16.13 8.99
CA TRP A 585 -22.23 -16.88 9.11
C TRP A 585 -22.25 -18.10 8.18
N TYR A 586 -21.67 -17.97 6.98
CA TYR A 586 -21.70 -18.98 5.92
C TYR A 586 -20.28 -19.34 5.46
N PRO A 587 -19.51 -20.13 6.22
CA PRO A 587 -18.13 -20.47 5.87
C PRO A 587 -18.03 -21.52 4.74
N GLY A 588 -16.94 -21.48 3.99
CA GLY A 588 -16.62 -22.48 2.96
C GLY A 588 -17.62 -22.48 1.80
N TRP A 589 -18.09 -23.67 1.38
CA TRP A 589 -19.04 -23.81 0.27
C TRP A 589 -20.34 -23.01 0.45
N GLN A 590 -20.74 -22.75 1.70
CA GLN A 590 -21.92 -21.94 2.00
C GLN A 590 -21.75 -20.48 1.57
N TRP A 591 -20.51 -19.96 1.62
CA TRP A 591 -20.19 -18.64 1.08
C TRP A 591 -20.40 -18.59 -0.43
N GLU A 592 -19.90 -19.58 -1.16
CA GLU A 592 -19.97 -19.59 -2.63
C GLU A 592 -21.41 -19.72 -3.13
N VAL A 593 -22.25 -20.52 -2.45
CA VAL A 593 -23.70 -20.59 -2.73
C VAL A 593 -24.39 -19.27 -2.38
N PHE A 594 -24.03 -18.63 -1.26
CA PHE A 594 -24.58 -17.33 -0.88
C PHE A 594 -24.17 -16.22 -1.87
N ASN A 595 -22.89 -16.15 -2.26
CA ASN A 595 -22.40 -15.20 -3.23
C ASN A 595 -23.07 -15.38 -4.60
N LEU A 596 -23.15 -16.60 -5.13
CA LEU A 596 -23.86 -16.87 -6.38
C LEU A 596 -25.33 -16.43 -6.31
N VAL A 597 -26.10 -16.99 -5.38
CA VAL A 597 -27.57 -16.84 -5.37
C VAL A 597 -27.99 -15.47 -4.86
N PHE A 598 -27.45 -15.01 -3.74
CA PHE A 598 -27.85 -13.76 -3.10
C PHE A 598 -27.09 -12.53 -3.61
N ILE A 599 -25.77 -12.63 -3.85
CA ILE A 599 -25.01 -11.42 -4.22
C ILE A 599 -25.01 -11.22 -5.74
N CYS A 600 -24.47 -12.15 -6.51
CA CYS A 600 -24.28 -12.00 -7.96
C CYS A 600 -25.59 -12.10 -8.77
N CYS A 601 -26.46 -13.08 -8.49
CA CYS A 601 -27.74 -13.18 -9.22
C CYS A 601 -28.80 -12.20 -8.68
N PHE A 602 -29.17 -12.32 -7.40
CA PHE A 602 -30.30 -11.59 -6.83
C PHE A 602 -30.11 -10.07 -6.81
N GLN A 603 -28.91 -9.54 -6.55
CA GLN A 603 -28.74 -8.08 -6.57
C GLN A 603 -28.88 -7.50 -7.97
N GLN A 604 -28.33 -8.14 -9.01
CA GLN A 604 -28.45 -7.62 -10.38
C GLN A 604 -29.92 -7.64 -10.85
N VAL A 605 -30.67 -8.69 -10.48
CA VAL A 605 -32.11 -8.77 -10.72
C VAL A 605 -32.90 -7.74 -9.90
N ALA A 606 -32.51 -7.46 -8.65
CA ALA A 606 -33.11 -6.41 -7.82
C ALA A 606 -32.87 -5.00 -8.39
N VAL A 607 -31.64 -4.74 -8.86
CA VAL A 607 -31.20 -3.48 -9.48
C VAL A 607 -31.95 -3.20 -10.78
N MET A 608 -32.22 -4.24 -11.57
CA MET A 608 -33.17 -4.11 -12.69
C MET A 608 -34.61 -3.90 -12.18
N ALA A 609 -35.08 -4.68 -11.20
CA ALA A 609 -36.48 -4.70 -10.77
C ALA A 609 -37.03 -3.34 -10.30
N PHE A 610 -36.24 -2.47 -9.65
CA PHE A 610 -36.73 -1.13 -9.28
C PHE A 610 -36.75 -0.13 -10.46
N THR A 611 -36.03 -0.41 -11.56
CA THR A 611 -36.11 0.39 -12.81
C THR A 611 -37.18 -0.08 -13.79
N VAL A 612 -37.70 -1.30 -13.62
CA VAL A 612 -38.74 -1.91 -14.44
C VAL A 612 -40.02 -1.06 -14.67
N PRO A 613 -40.42 -0.10 -13.81
CA PRO A 613 -41.46 0.88 -14.18
C PRO A 613 -41.23 1.63 -15.50
N ALA A 614 -39.97 1.79 -15.94
CA ALA A 614 -39.64 2.33 -17.25
C ALA A 614 -40.01 1.38 -18.42
N VAL A 615 -40.09 0.05 -18.20
CA VAL A 615 -40.60 -0.89 -19.20
C VAL A 615 -42.08 -0.62 -19.50
N ALA A 616 -42.87 -0.23 -18.50
CA ALA A 616 -44.25 0.21 -18.71
C ALA A 616 -44.33 1.51 -19.52
N ALA A 617 -43.33 2.40 -19.43
CA ALA A 617 -43.21 3.58 -20.28
C ALA A 617 -42.77 3.22 -21.71
N LEU A 618 -41.83 2.27 -21.88
CA LEU A 618 -41.38 1.74 -23.17
C LEU A 618 -42.52 1.08 -23.96
N GLN A 619 -43.39 0.35 -23.29
CA GLN A 619 -44.55 -0.33 -23.86
C GLN A 619 -45.77 0.59 -24.04
N SER A 620 -45.65 1.90 -23.77
CA SER A 620 -46.76 2.85 -23.79
C SER A 620 -46.63 3.90 -24.88
N THR A 621 -47.70 4.05 -25.67
CA THR A 621 -47.91 5.15 -26.62
C THR A 621 -48.53 6.40 -25.97
N ALA A 622 -48.83 6.36 -24.67
CA ALA A 622 -49.43 7.50 -23.97
C ALA A 622 -48.40 8.63 -23.79
N PRO A 623 -48.71 9.88 -24.20
CA PRO A 623 -47.78 11.01 -24.11
C PRO A 623 -47.43 11.35 -22.64
N LEU A 624 -46.46 12.23 -22.45
CA LEU A 624 -46.11 12.78 -21.14
C LEU A 624 -47.31 13.55 -20.53
N GLN A 625 -47.64 13.27 -19.27
CA GLN A 625 -48.80 13.82 -18.57
C GLN A 625 -48.37 14.67 -17.37
N VAL A 626 -49.29 15.48 -16.83
CA VAL A 626 -49.06 16.25 -15.59
C VAL A 626 -48.67 15.35 -14.42
N ALA A 627 -49.20 14.12 -14.37
CA ALA A 627 -48.83 13.12 -13.36
C ALA A 627 -47.33 12.73 -13.40
N ASP A 628 -46.71 12.71 -14.59
CA ASP A 628 -45.28 12.43 -14.75
C ASP A 628 -44.44 13.62 -14.23
N LEU A 629 -44.88 14.85 -14.48
CA LEU A 629 -44.21 16.06 -13.99
C LEU A 629 -44.32 16.20 -12.46
N LEU A 630 -45.48 15.87 -11.87
CA LEU A 630 -45.65 15.81 -10.42
C LEU A 630 -44.79 14.71 -9.78
N SER A 631 -44.68 13.55 -10.44
CA SER A 631 -43.80 12.46 -10.00
C SER A 631 -42.33 12.88 -10.07
N ALA A 632 -41.90 13.57 -11.15
CA ALA A 632 -40.55 14.09 -11.27
C ALA A 632 -40.23 15.15 -10.21
N ALA A 633 -41.14 16.09 -9.94
CA ALA A 633 -40.96 17.10 -8.89
C ALA A 633 -40.82 16.47 -7.50
N LEU A 634 -41.64 15.44 -7.19
CA LEU A 634 -41.54 14.69 -5.93
C LEU A 634 -40.25 13.86 -5.84
N PHE A 635 -39.80 13.26 -6.94
CA PHE A 635 -38.51 12.55 -7.01
C PHE A 635 -37.34 13.51 -6.73
N VAL A 636 -37.33 14.70 -7.35
CA VAL A 636 -36.31 15.74 -7.12
C VAL A 636 -36.34 16.23 -5.66
N ALA A 637 -37.52 16.41 -5.07
CA ALA A 637 -37.64 16.80 -3.66
C ALA A 637 -37.06 15.73 -2.70
N LEU A 638 -37.32 14.44 -2.97
CA LEU A 638 -36.75 13.33 -2.21
C LEU A 638 -35.23 13.19 -2.42
N PHE A 639 -34.75 13.37 -3.66
CA PHE A 639 -33.33 13.39 -4.00
C PHE A 639 -32.55 14.48 -3.24
N ILE A 640 -33.13 15.69 -3.16
CA ILE A 640 -32.57 16.79 -2.35
C ILE A 640 -32.57 16.40 -0.86
N GLY A 641 -33.66 15.81 -0.36
CA GLY A 641 -33.76 15.31 1.01
C GLY A 641 -32.68 14.29 1.36
N GLU A 642 -32.44 13.30 0.49
CA GLU A 642 -31.38 12.32 0.68
C GLU A 642 -29.98 12.96 0.63
N THR A 643 -29.75 13.83 -0.36
CA THR A 643 -28.46 14.53 -0.52
C THR A 643 -28.12 15.38 0.71
N VAL A 644 -29.12 16.03 1.31
CA VAL A 644 -28.97 16.77 2.58
C VAL A 644 -28.73 15.81 3.76
N ALA A 645 -29.45 14.68 3.84
CA ALA A 645 -29.29 13.69 4.91
C ALA A 645 -27.90 13.04 4.90
N ASP A 646 -27.43 12.60 3.73
CA ASP A 646 -26.10 12.02 3.51
C ASP A 646 -25.00 13.04 3.79
N LYS A 647 -25.16 14.30 3.35
CA LYS A 647 -24.21 15.37 3.65
C LYS A 647 -24.10 15.64 5.15
N GLN A 648 -25.24 15.77 5.85
CA GLN A 648 -25.29 15.95 7.30
C GLN A 648 -24.56 14.82 8.05
N MET A 649 -24.76 13.57 7.63
CA MET A 649 -24.04 12.42 8.19
C MET A 649 -22.54 12.46 7.86
N PHE A 650 -22.16 12.76 6.61
CA PHE A 650 -20.75 12.80 6.18
C PHE A 650 -19.95 13.89 6.91
N GLU A 651 -20.49 15.11 7.03
CA GLU A 651 -19.87 16.21 7.77
C GLU A 651 -19.72 15.85 9.26
N PHE A 652 -20.76 15.26 9.86
CA PHE A 652 -20.72 14.84 11.27
C PHE A 652 -19.68 13.75 11.56
N GLN A 653 -19.62 12.70 10.73
CA GLN A 653 -18.64 11.63 10.92
C GLN A 653 -17.21 12.15 10.69
N THR A 654 -16.99 12.94 9.62
CA THR A 654 -15.67 13.50 9.28
C THR A 654 -15.12 14.37 10.41
N GLU A 655 -15.91 15.32 10.93
CA GLU A 655 -15.45 16.20 12.02
C GLU A 655 -15.26 15.43 13.34
N LYS A 656 -16.13 14.46 13.66
CA LYS A 656 -15.94 13.58 14.82
C LYS A 656 -14.61 12.81 14.75
N TYR A 657 -14.28 12.22 13.60
CA TYR A 657 -13.02 11.48 13.44
C TYR A 657 -11.80 12.40 13.42
N ARG A 658 -11.89 13.58 12.79
CA ARG A 658 -10.83 14.61 12.83
C ARG A 658 -10.53 15.03 14.28
N ARG A 659 -11.56 15.34 15.07
CA ARG A 659 -11.43 15.67 16.50
C ARG A 659 -10.79 14.54 17.30
N LYS A 660 -11.26 13.31 17.11
CA LYS A 660 -10.73 12.11 17.79
C LYS A 660 -9.25 11.88 17.47
N ALA A 661 -8.83 12.09 16.22
CA ALA A 661 -7.42 11.96 15.81
C ALA A 661 -6.55 13.08 16.39
N ALA A 662 -7.06 14.31 16.46
CA ALA A 662 -6.37 15.48 17.02
C ALA A 662 -6.37 15.55 18.57
N GLY A 663 -7.03 14.61 19.26
CA GLY A 663 -7.23 14.67 20.71
C GLY A 663 -8.15 15.82 21.19
N GLU A 664 -8.91 16.44 20.28
CA GLU A 664 -9.80 17.55 20.61
C GLU A 664 -11.04 17.10 21.40
N PRO A 665 -11.57 17.96 22.30
CA PRO A 665 -12.89 17.76 22.89
C PRO A 665 -13.97 17.57 21.81
N LEU A 666 -14.72 16.47 21.94
CA LEU A 666 -15.75 16.08 20.97
C LEU A 666 -16.98 17.00 20.96
N LYS A 667 -17.23 17.79 22.02
CA LYS A 667 -18.37 18.74 22.10
C LYS A 667 -19.71 18.09 21.69
N GLU A 668 -20.34 18.52 20.60
CA GLU A 668 -21.61 17.98 20.09
C GLU A 668 -21.50 16.60 19.42
N TYR A 669 -20.27 16.11 19.19
CA TYR A 669 -19.98 14.80 18.62
C TYR A 669 -19.80 13.69 19.69
N THR A 670 -20.00 13.99 20.98
CA THR A 670 -19.83 13.05 22.11
C THR A 670 -20.65 11.78 21.97
N ASP A 671 -21.90 11.93 21.57
CA ASP A 671 -22.89 10.84 21.51
C ASP A 671 -22.53 9.83 20.40
N GLY A 672 -21.68 10.24 19.46
CA GLY A 672 -21.13 9.39 18.40
C GLY A 672 -22.01 9.26 17.16
N PHE A 673 -23.27 9.69 17.21
CA PHE A 673 -24.24 9.70 16.12
C PHE A 673 -24.96 11.05 16.03
N ILE A 674 -25.40 11.41 14.82
CA ILE A 674 -26.10 12.67 14.53
C ILE A 674 -27.57 12.60 15.01
N GLN A 675 -28.07 13.72 15.55
CA GLN A 675 -29.44 13.85 16.08
C GLN A 675 -30.11 15.19 15.66
N SER A 676 -29.53 15.86 14.67
CA SER A 676 -29.86 17.23 14.23
C SER A 676 -30.16 17.27 12.73
N GLY A 677 -30.77 18.36 12.26
CA GLY A 677 -31.20 18.45 10.86
C GLY A 677 -32.31 17.44 10.56
N LEU A 678 -32.20 16.70 9.46
CA LEU A 678 -33.19 15.67 9.09
C LEU A 678 -33.20 14.49 10.08
N TRP A 679 -32.06 14.23 10.71
CA TRP A 679 -31.87 13.20 11.74
C TRP A 679 -32.57 13.54 13.08
N ALA A 680 -33.23 14.70 13.19
CA ALA A 680 -34.12 15.01 14.32
C ALA A 680 -35.57 14.46 14.12
N TYR A 681 -35.94 14.09 12.88
CA TYR A 681 -37.31 13.70 12.50
C TYR A 681 -37.41 12.22 12.10
N SER A 682 -36.37 11.66 11.51
CA SER A 682 -36.22 10.22 11.25
C SER A 682 -34.83 9.78 11.70
N ARG A 683 -34.70 8.53 12.16
CA ARG A 683 -33.40 7.93 12.46
C ARG A 683 -32.62 7.53 11.22
N HIS A 684 -33.30 7.36 10.08
CA HIS A 684 -32.71 7.01 8.78
C HIS A 684 -33.38 7.80 7.64
N PRO A 685 -33.24 9.14 7.62
CA PRO A 685 -33.93 10.01 6.66
C PRO A 685 -33.46 9.78 5.22
N ASN A 686 -32.20 9.39 5.01
CA ASN A 686 -31.70 9.00 3.69
C ASN A 686 -32.35 7.70 3.18
N TYR A 687 -32.47 6.66 4.02
CA TYR A 687 -33.16 5.42 3.65
C TYR A 687 -34.65 5.66 3.31
N PHE A 688 -35.30 6.59 4.02
CA PHE A 688 -36.66 7.02 3.68
C PHE A 688 -36.73 7.66 2.29
N CYS A 689 -35.82 8.59 1.97
CA CYS A 689 -35.78 9.22 0.65
C CYS A 689 -35.45 8.24 -0.48
N GLU A 690 -34.44 7.37 -0.29
CA GLU A 690 -34.05 6.32 -1.25
C GLU A 690 -35.23 5.40 -1.59
N VAL A 691 -35.86 4.77 -0.59
CA VAL A 691 -37.01 3.88 -0.80
C VAL A 691 -38.20 4.63 -1.42
N SER A 692 -38.46 5.87 -0.98
CA SER A 692 -39.56 6.68 -1.51
C SER A 692 -39.33 7.10 -2.97
N MET A 693 -38.09 7.36 -3.39
CA MET A 693 -37.79 7.69 -4.79
C MET A 693 -38.16 6.56 -5.74
N TRP A 694 -37.96 5.29 -5.36
CA TRP A 694 -38.35 4.15 -6.18
C TRP A 694 -39.86 3.86 -6.16
N TRP A 695 -40.57 4.19 -5.08
CA TRP A 695 -42.04 4.27 -5.11
C TRP A 695 -42.54 5.37 -6.06
N VAL A 696 -41.87 6.51 -6.11
CA VAL A 696 -42.19 7.59 -7.05
C VAL A 696 -41.80 7.22 -8.49
N PHE A 697 -40.73 6.44 -8.68
CA PHE A 697 -40.36 5.86 -9.97
C PHE A 697 -41.43 4.89 -10.48
N TYR A 698 -42.08 4.14 -9.59
CA TYR A 698 -43.26 3.34 -9.93
C TYR A 698 -44.46 4.20 -10.36
N LEU A 699 -44.66 5.41 -9.82
CA LEU A 699 -45.81 6.26 -10.20
C LEU A 699 -45.86 6.59 -11.70
N PHE A 700 -44.72 6.68 -12.39
CA PHE A 700 -44.66 6.86 -13.85
C PHE A 700 -45.25 5.68 -14.65
N SER A 701 -45.29 4.47 -14.07
CA SER A 701 -45.93 3.31 -14.72
C SER A 701 -47.47 3.43 -14.77
N ILE A 702 -48.07 4.24 -13.88
CA ILE A 702 -49.53 4.38 -13.78
C ILE A 702 -50.11 5.16 -14.98
N PRO A 703 -49.66 6.39 -15.33
CA PRO A 703 -50.13 7.09 -16.52
C PRO A 703 -49.65 6.41 -17.82
N ALA A 704 -48.58 5.61 -17.79
CA ALA A 704 -48.12 4.85 -18.93
C ALA A 704 -48.99 3.61 -19.23
N SER A 705 -49.34 2.82 -18.21
CA SER A 705 -50.12 1.58 -18.35
C SER A 705 -51.64 1.76 -18.22
N GLY A 706 -52.09 2.92 -17.75
CA GLY A 706 -53.48 3.18 -17.37
C GLY A 706 -53.95 2.43 -16.11
N LYS A 707 -53.03 1.76 -15.38
CA LYS A 707 -53.36 0.87 -14.26
C LYS A 707 -52.60 1.25 -12.99
N VAL A 708 -53.35 1.59 -11.93
CA VAL A 708 -52.84 1.91 -10.59
C VAL A 708 -52.06 0.74 -9.97
N PHE A 709 -52.46 -0.49 -10.30
CA PHE A 709 -51.72 -1.71 -9.98
C PHE A 709 -51.30 -2.40 -11.28
N ASN A 710 -49.99 -2.51 -11.48
CA ASN A 710 -49.38 -3.27 -12.57
C ASN A 710 -48.12 -3.99 -12.04
N TRP A 711 -47.61 -4.96 -12.80
CA TRP A 711 -46.54 -5.87 -12.36
C TRP A 711 -45.22 -5.16 -11.98
N THR A 712 -44.98 -3.94 -12.48
CA THR A 712 -43.76 -3.17 -12.18
C THR A 712 -43.68 -2.68 -10.73
N ILE A 713 -44.80 -2.72 -9.97
CA ILE A 713 -44.85 -2.37 -8.55
C ILE A 713 -43.93 -3.24 -7.69
N TRP A 714 -43.63 -4.45 -8.16
CA TRP A 714 -42.85 -5.44 -7.43
C TRP A 714 -41.45 -4.93 -7.06
N GLY A 715 -40.82 -4.08 -7.89
CA GLY A 715 -39.52 -3.48 -7.58
C GLY A 715 -39.53 -2.60 -6.33
N ALA A 716 -40.55 -1.73 -6.19
CA ALA A 716 -40.67 -0.83 -5.04
C ALA A 716 -41.07 -1.58 -3.76
N ILE A 717 -41.96 -2.57 -3.87
CA ILE A 717 -42.31 -3.49 -2.77
C ILE A 717 -41.06 -4.26 -2.30
N PHE A 718 -40.33 -4.85 -3.24
CA PHE A 718 -39.13 -5.64 -2.95
C PHE A 718 -38.03 -4.78 -2.28
N LEU A 719 -37.74 -3.59 -2.81
CA LEU A 719 -36.75 -2.70 -2.21
C LEU A 719 -37.15 -2.26 -0.79
N SER A 720 -38.45 -2.00 -0.57
CA SER A 720 -38.99 -1.76 0.77
C SER A 720 -38.78 -2.96 1.70
N GLY A 721 -38.82 -4.18 1.17
CA GLY A 721 -38.48 -5.40 1.89
C GLY A 721 -37.01 -5.47 2.30
N LEU A 722 -36.09 -5.15 1.40
CA LEU A 722 -34.63 -5.18 1.65
C LEU A 722 -34.18 -4.11 2.68
N PHE A 723 -34.93 -3.02 2.80
CA PHE A 723 -34.61 -1.89 3.69
C PHE A 723 -35.41 -1.89 5.00
N VAL A 724 -36.73 -2.06 4.94
CA VAL A 724 -37.66 -1.57 6.00
C VAL A 724 -38.32 -2.68 6.84
N ILE A 725 -38.52 -3.88 6.28
CA ILE A 725 -39.16 -5.02 6.97
C ILE A 725 -38.38 -5.43 8.23
N PRO A 726 -39.03 -5.90 9.32
CA PRO A 726 -38.35 -6.37 10.52
C PRO A 726 -37.22 -7.38 10.23
N GLY A 727 -36.01 -7.06 10.68
CA GLY A 727 -34.80 -7.86 10.46
C GLY A 727 -34.03 -7.52 9.17
N ALA A 728 -34.53 -6.59 8.35
CA ALA A 728 -33.85 -6.09 7.16
C ALA A 728 -32.78 -5.03 7.50
N SER A 729 -32.24 -4.36 6.47
CA SER A 729 -31.05 -3.49 6.57
C SER A 729 -31.13 -2.40 7.65
N LEU A 730 -32.33 -1.85 7.93
CA LEU A 730 -32.50 -0.90 9.03
C LEU A 730 -32.26 -1.51 10.41
N ASP A 731 -32.78 -2.71 10.72
CA ASP A 731 -32.62 -3.30 12.05
C ASP A 731 -31.19 -3.77 12.32
N ILE A 732 -30.48 -4.21 11.27
CA ILE A 732 -29.05 -4.49 11.35
C ILE A 732 -28.27 -3.21 11.69
N THR A 733 -28.58 -2.10 11.00
CA THR A 733 -27.93 -0.79 11.25
C THR A 733 -28.24 -0.24 12.65
N GLU A 734 -29.48 -0.41 13.12
CA GLU A 734 -29.91 -0.04 14.47
C GLU A 734 -29.19 -0.87 15.54
N ALA A 735 -29.13 -2.20 15.41
CA ALA A 735 -28.44 -3.08 16.36
C ALA A 735 -26.93 -2.80 16.43
N LEU A 736 -26.29 -2.53 15.29
CA LEU A 736 -24.89 -2.09 15.22
C LEU A 736 -24.69 -0.70 15.85
N SER A 737 -25.69 0.17 15.82
CA SER A 737 -25.62 1.50 16.44
C SER A 737 -25.79 1.43 17.95
N THR A 738 -26.78 0.67 18.45
CA THR A 738 -27.03 0.49 19.89
C THR A 738 -25.89 -0.26 20.59
N SER A 739 -25.26 -1.24 19.93
CA SER A 739 -24.08 -1.93 20.48
C SER A 739 -22.81 -1.08 20.50
N LYS A 740 -22.72 -0.03 19.66
CA LYS A 740 -21.59 0.92 19.63
C LYS A 740 -21.78 2.16 20.51
N TYR A 741 -23.02 2.63 20.68
CA TYR A 741 -23.35 3.87 21.39
C TYR A 741 -24.54 3.65 22.35
N PRO A 742 -24.34 3.49 23.66
CA PRO A 742 -25.41 3.20 24.62
C PRO A 742 -26.55 4.22 24.64
N GLU A 743 -26.24 5.51 24.42
CA GLU A 743 -27.23 6.59 24.34
C GLU A 743 -28.17 6.48 23.13
N TYR A 744 -27.80 5.69 22.10
CA TYR A 744 -28.65 5.45 20.94
C TYR A 744 -30.00 4.82 21.33
N ALA A 745 -30.05 4.01 22.40
CA ALA A 745 -31.29 3.45 22.93
C ALA A 745 -32.32 4.52 23.36
N LYS A 746 -31.87 5.67 23.87
CA LYS A 746 -32.75 6.80 24.23
C LYS A 746 -33.19 7.59 23.00
N TYR A 747 -32.34 7.66 21.98
CA TYR A 747 -32.68 8.24 20.67
C TYR A 747 -33.71 7.37 19.92
N GLN A 748 -33.61 6.04 20.00
CA GLN A 748 -34.58 5.07 19.47
C GLN A 748 -36.00 5.24 20.04
N GLN A 749 -36.12 5.74 21.28
CA GLN A 749 -37.41 6.01 21.94
C GLN A 749 -38.05 7.35 21.52
N ARG A 750 -37.27 8.33 21.04
CA ARG A 750 -37.73 9.73 20.87
C ARG A 750 -37.84 10.23 19.43
N VAL A 751 -37.24 9.54 18.45
CA VAL A 751 -37.27 9.88 17.01
C VAL A 751 -37.78 8.67 16.23
N SER A 752 -38.62 8.88 15.20
CA SER A 752 -39.18 7.82 14.35
C SER A 752 -38.09 7.01 13.62
N LYS A 753 -38.24 5.69 13.48
CA LYS A 753 -37.26 4.82 12.80
C LYS A 753 -37.06 5.19 11.32
N PHE A 754 -38.14 5.52 10.60
CA PHE A 754 -38.12 5.59 9.14
C PHE A 754 -38.86 6.83 8.59
N PHE A 755 -40.16 6.93 8.82
CA PHE A 755 -40.94 8.10 8.41
C PHE A 755 -40.48 9.37 9.14
N PRO A 756 -40.24 10.51 8.46
CA PRO A 756 -39.88 11.76 9.10
C PRO A 756 -41.09 12.33 9.85
N LEU A 757 -41.06 12.24 11.19
CA LEU A 757 -42.15 12.68 12.06
C LEU A 757 -41.62 13.67 13.11
N PRO A 758 -42.42 14.66 13.56
CA PRO A 758 -42.03 15.53 14.67
C PRO A 758 -41.75 14.71 15.93
N SER A 759 -40.50 14.72 16.39
CA SER A 759 -40.13 14.11 17.67
C SER A 759 -40.89 14.81 18.82
N ALA A 760 -41.31 14.04 19.83
CA ALA A 760 -41.89 14.58 21.08
C ALA A 760 -40.95 15.55 21.84
N SER A 761 -39.68 15.64 21.42
CA SER A 761 -38.67 16.57 21.93
C SER A 761 -38.19 17.62 20.90
N ALA A 762 -38.60 17.53 19.62
CA ALA A 762 -38.19 18.48 18.57
C ALA A 762 -38.69 19.91 18.84
N SER A 763 -39.87 20.05 19.47
CA SER A 763 -40.43 21.33 19.93
C SER A 763 -39.47 22.15 20.80
N ALA A 764 -38.54 21.48 21.51
CA ALA A 764 -37.62 22.12 22.45
C ALA A 764 -36.23 22.46 21.89
N ARG A 765 -35.89 22.10 20.64
CA ARG A 765 -34.57 22.36 20.03
C ARG A 765 -34.65 22.74 18.55
N ALA A 766 -35.23 23.91 18.28
CA ALA A 766 -34.98 24.65 17.03
C ALA A 766 -33.49 25.08 16.93
N PRO A 767 -32.94 25.33 15.73
CA PRO A 767 -31.48 25.32 15.52
C PRO A 767 -30.76 26.61 15.96
N GLN A 768 -29.76 26.47 16.83
CA GLN A 768 -28.77 27.53 17.12
C GLN A 768 -27.68 27.67 16.04
N LEU A 769 -27.75 26.92 14.94
CA LEU A 769 -26.69 26.81 13.93
C LEU A 769 -26.64 27.95 12.89
N ALA A 770 -27.41 29.03 13.09
CA ALA A 770 -27.59 30.11 12.11
C ALA A 770 -26.85 31.42 12.44
N THR A 771 -26.37 31.60 13.67
CA THR A 771 -25.94 32.92 14.20
C THR A 771 -24.42 33.04 14.44
N ALA A 772 -23.59 32.32 13.66
CA ALA A 772 -22.14 32.25 13.89
C ALA A 772 -21.26 32.40 12.63
N LYS A 773 -21.73 33.09 11.57
CA LYS A 773 -20.90 33.60 10.46
C LYS A 773 -21.64 34.61 9.55
N ALA A 774 -22.09 35.71 10.15
CA ALA A 774 -22.68 36.84 9.40
C ALA A 774 -22.27 38.18 10.04
N GLN A 775 -21.03 38.61 9.80
CA GLN A 775 -20.57 39.97 10.05
C GLN A 775 -19.85 40.47 8.78
N PRO A 776 -20.05 41.73 8.32
CA PRO A 776 -19.59 42.15 7.00
C PRO A 776 -18.11 42.53 6.99
N LEU A 777 -17.40 42.18 5.92
CA LEU A 777 -16.16 42.85 5.54
C LEU A 777 -16.51 44.12 4.75
N LEU A 778 -16.64 45.26 5.42
CA LEU A 778 -16.69 46.59 4.80
C LEU A 778 -16.43 47.71 5.84
N ALA A 779 -15.69 48.74 5.41
CA ALA A 779 -15.42 50.02 6.10
C ALA A 779 -14.63 50.00 7.44
N GLU A 780 -13.31 50.15 7.32
CA GLU A 780 -12.52 51.28 7.88
C GLU A 780 -11.10 51.18 7.24
N ALA A 781 -10.49 52.19 6.59
CA ALA A 781 -10.94 53.50 6.12
C ALA A 781 -11.54 54.46 7.16
#